data_AF-A0A6B0RIL3-F1
#
_entry.id   AF-A0A6B0RIL3-F1
#
_cell.length_a   1.000
_cell.length_b   1.000
_cell.length_c   1.000
_cell.angle_alpha   90.00
_cell.angle_beta   90.00
_cell.angle_gamma   90.00
#
_symmetry.space_group_name_H-M   'P 1'
#
loop_
_entity.id
_entity.type
_entity.pdbx_description
1 polymer ?
#
loop_
_entity_poly.entity_id
_entity_poly.type
_entity_poly.pdbx_seq_one_letter_code
_entity_poly.pdbx_strand_id
1 'polypeptide(L)'
;MEEFRRAYSRLCKESGTEPQETVLQQLHQLPQGRLDLATQSLTVDTCRALGKLLQKESLLTELILSDCMLSEEGATLLLQGLCVNTAVRFLDLKGNNLRAAGAEALAKLLRQNKSIQSLTLEWNNLGTWDEAFATFCGALAANGALRQLDLRNNQINHKGAEELALALKSNASLQQLDLRWNHIGLLGGRALVNCLPSNRTLWKLELAGNNIPGDILRAVEQAMDHNQDRQTVFRESQARAQVLSKEVRHLREEKSKQFLDLMETIDRQREEMARSSKASAARVGQLQEALNERHSIINSLKAKLQMTEAALALSEQKAQDLGELLATTEQEQRSLEAAERESKLLRDLSAANEKNLLLRNQVDELERKVKSQQEQLFLTKTELTNTTAELKMRAIQAEERLELEKNRSRQSLEDAEHLRFKEVEHMTRHLEDSERAMQERVQRLEAARLSLEEELSRVKAAALTERSQAEEELIKAKNQVRLEEQQHQAHLEEKLRLLAQARDEAQSTCLQQKQTVADAQARASQLGMQVESLRRRLEELQQELSNKDQEKVAEVTRVRLELQEQNGRLQAELTAQEALKEKAAALERQLKGELSPRSPHPWHRCRAFLTRTSHRRRRNRPLASLVSLRRVYSQ
;
A
#
# COMPACT_ATOMS: atom_id res chain seq x y z
N MET A 1 28.30 -20.38 -15.68
CA MET A 1 28.68 -21.36 -14.63
C MET A 1 30.14 -21.18 -14.22
N GLU A 2 31.12 -21.92 -14.78
CA GLU A 2 32.51 -21.81 -14.30
C GLU A 2 33.10 -20.40 -14.33
N GLU A 3 32.77 -19.60 -15.35
CA GLU A 3 33.26 -18.23 -15.48
C GLU A 3 32.89 -17.35 -14.28
N PHE A 4 31.70 -17.56 -13.70
CA PHE A 4 31.21 -16.84 -12.52
C PHE A 4 32.08 -17.18 -11.29
N ARG A 5 32.37 -18.48 -11.08
CA ARG A 5 33.29 -18.97 -10.03
C ARG A 5 34.72 -18.42 -10.23
N ARG A 6 35.21 -18.41 -11.49
CA ARG A 6 36.53 -17.88 -11.86
C ARG A 6 36.60 -16.36 -11.66
N ALA A 7 35.53 -15.62 -11.94
CA ALA A 7 35.42 -14.18 -11.74
C ALA A 7 35.39 -13.81 -10.25
N TYR A 8 34.55 -14.48 -9.44
CA TYR A 8 34.55 -14.32 -7.98
C TYR A 8 35.95 -14.61 -7.38
N SER A 9 36.56 -15.74 -7.73
CA SER A 9 37.91 -16.10 -7.27
C SER A 9 38.98 -15.07 -7.69
N ARG A 10 38.82 -14.41 -8.83
CA ARG A 10 39.71 -13.32 -9.27
C ARG A 10 39.48 -12.07 -8.44
N LEU A 11 38.24 -11.67 -8.23
CA LEU A 11 37.86 -10.48 -7.45
C LEU A 11 38.31 -10.58 -5.99
N CYS A 12 38.22 -11.76 -5.37
CA CYS A 12 38.76 -12.00 -4.02
C CYS A 12 40.30 -11.87 -3.97
N LYS A 13 41.01 -12.38 -4.99
CA LYS A 13 42.46 -12.21 -5.11
C LYS A 13 42.86 -10.76 -5.36
N GLU A 14 42.07 -10.01 -6.14
CA GLU A 14 42.24 -8.56 -6.34
C GLU A 14 42.01 -7.75 -5.05
N SER A 15 41.20 -8.24 -4.10
CA SER A 15 41.06 -7.66 -2.75
C SER A 15 42.02 -8.25 -1.71
N GLY A 16 42.96 -9.13 -2.10
CA GLY A 16 43.94 -9.72 -1.17
C GLY A 16 43.35 -10.74 -0.18
N THR A 17 42.21 -11.34 -0.50
CA THR A 17 41.42 -12.20 0.39
C THR A 17 41.15 -13.58 -0.21
N GLU A 18 41.07 -14.61 0.63
CA GLU A 18 40.71 -15.94 0.16
C GLU A 18 39.18 -16.05 -0.08
N PRO A 19 38.73 -16.58 -1.24
CA PRO A 19 37.30 -16.74 -1.53
C PRO A 19 36.65 -17.78 -0.63
N GLN A 20 35.53 -17.44 0.02
CA GLN A 20 34.80 -18.37 0.90
C GLN A 20 34.35 -19.62 0.11
N GLU A 21 34.68 -20.81 0.62
CA GLU A 21 34.41 -22.05 -0.12
C GLU A 21 32.91 -22.34 -0.26
N THR A 22 32.11 -22.03 0.76
CA THR A 22 30.64 -22.18 0.71
C THR A 22 30.02 -21.36 -0.42
N VAL A 23 30.54 -20.16 -0.67
CA VAL A 23 30.16 -19.32 -1.82
C VAL A 23 30.63 -19.98 -3.12
N LEU A 24 31.91 -20.41 -3.21
CA LEU A 24 32.43 -21.10 -4.40
C LEU A 24 31.64 -22.37 -4.80
N GLN A 25 31.10 -23.10 -3.82
CA GLN A 25 30.26 -24.28 -4.05
C GLN A 25 28.89 -23.88 -4.62
N GLN A 26 28.22 -22.87 -4.07
CA GLN A 26 26.93 -22.39 -4.61
C GLN A 26 27.08 -21.73 -6.00
N LEU A 27 28.17 -20.99 -6.23
CA LEU A 27 28.49 -20.40 -7.54
C LEU A 27 28.81 -21.45 -8.62
N HIS A 28 29.06 -22.72 -8.24
CA HIS A 28 29.19 -23.82 -9.20
C HIS A 28 27.83 -24.38 -9.62
N GLN A 29 26.82 -24.37 -8.74
CA GLN A 29 25.56 -25.09 -8.93
C GLN A 29 24.38 -24.23 -9.43
N LEU A 30 24.42 -22.89 -9.29
CA LEU A 30 23.43 -21.87 -9.71
C LEU A 30 22.22 -22.40 -10.52
N PRO A 31 21.17 -22.96 -9.88
CA PRO A 31 20.03 -23.49 -10.60
C PRO A 31 19.22 -22.34 -11.22
N GLN A 32 19.08 -22.35 -12.55
CA GLN A 32 18.19 -21.45 -13.31
C GLN A 32 18.37 -19.93 -13.06
N GLY A 33 19.58 -19.50 -12.65
CA GLY A 33 19.86 -18.08 -12.38
C GLY A 33 19.60 -17.63 -10.93
N ARG A 34 19.36 -18.58 -10.01
CA ARG A 34 19.30 -18.33 -8.56
C ARG A 34 20.66 -18.52 -7.90
N LEU A 35 21.03 -17.57 -7.04
CA LEU A 35 22.13 -17.68 -6.09
C LEU A 35 21.56 -17.69 -4.68
N ASP A 36 21.72 -18.82 -4.00
CA ASP A 36 21.27 -19.03 -2.63
C ASP A 36 22.48 -19.12 -1.70
N LEU A 37 22.62 -18.14 -0.80
CA LEU A 37 23.67 -18.08 0.23
C LEU A 37 23.07 -18.04 1.64
N ALA A 38 21.78 -18.37 1.80
CA ALA A 38 21.08 -18.25 3.08
C ALA A 38 21.83 -18.96 4.23
N THR A 39 21.79 -18.37 5.42
CA THR A 39 22.49 -18.79 6.65
C THR A 39 24.03 -18.79 6.60
N GLN A 40 24.66 -18.40 5.48
CA GLN A 40 26.12 -18.28 5.40
C GLN A 40 26.59 -16.92 5.92
N SER A 41 27.50 -16.91 6.91
CA SER A 41 28.12 -15.69 7.42
C SER A 41 29.10 -15.09 6.40
N LEU A 42 28.67 -14.04 5.68
CA LEU A 42 29.47 -13.42 4.63
C LEU A 42 30.38 -12.30 5.16
N THR A 43 31.69 -12.37 4.88
CA THR A 43 32.65 -11.33 5.29
C THR A 43 32.48 -10.05 4.46
N VAL A 44 32.97 -8.91 4.97
CA VAL A 44 32.93 -7.62 4.25
C VAL A 44 33.54 -7.74 2.85
N ASP A 45 34.68 -8.42 2.71
CA ASP A 45 35.37 -8.56 1.43
C ASP A 45 34.70 -9.59 0.51
N THR A 46 34.02 -10.59 1.05
CA THR A 46 33.09 -11.43 0.28
C THR A 46 31.96 -10.57 -0.29
N CYS A 47 31.36 -9.70 0.52
CA CYS A 47 30.31 -8.78 0.08
C CYS A 47 30.84 -7.76 -0.94
N ARG A 48 32.08 -7.29 -0.79
CA ARG A 48 32.80 -6.40 -1.72
C ARG A 48 33.05 -7.09 -3.07
N ALA A 49 33.48 -8.35 -3.06
CA ALA A 49 33.71 -9.16 -4.27
C ALA A 49 32.38 -9.52 -4.97
N LEU A 50 31.37 -9.96 -4.22
CA LEU A 50 30.03 -10.22 -4.74
C LEU A 50 29.39 -8.94 -5.31
N GLY A 51 29.50 -7.80 -4.62
CA GLY A 51 29.01 -6.50 -5.11
C GLY A 51 29.66 -6.10 -6.44
N LYS A 52 30.99 -6.22 -6.57
CA LYS A 52 31.70 -5.98 -7.84
C LYS A 52 31.27 -6.94 -8.96
N LEU A 53 31.02 -8.22 -8.62
CA LEU A 53 30.60 -9.25 -9.56
C LEU A 53 29.20 -8.95 -10.10
N LEU A 54 28.23 -8.78 -9.19
CA LEU A 54 26.81 -8.52 -9.48
C LEU A 54 26.58 -7.30 -10.39
N GLN A 55 27.48 -6.30 -10.43
CA GLN A 55 27.37 -5.16 -11.37
C GLN A 55 27.30 -5.57 -12.84
N LYS A 56 27.92 -6.69 -13.24
CA LYS A 56 28.07 -7.12 -14.64
C LYS A 56 27.26 -8.35 -15.00
N GLU A 57 26.67 -9.03 -14.02
CA GLU A 57 26.07 -10.35 -14.20
C GLU A 57 24.63 -10.26 -14.71
N SER A 58 24.45 -10.69 -15.96
CA SER A 58 23.17 -10.66 -16.68
C SER A 58 22.31 -11.92 -16.50
N LEU A 59 22.90 -12.99 -15.96
CA LEU A 59 22.26 -14.30 -15.82
C LEU A 59 21.59 -14.54 -14.45
N LEU A 60 21.85 -13.68 -13.47
CA LEU A 60 21.30 -13.82 -12.12
C LEU A 60 19.95 -13.12 -12.01
N THR A 61 18.90 -13.89 -11.71
CA THR A 61 17.52 -13.41 -11.56
C THR A 61 17.06 -13.40 -10.10
N GLU A 62 17.56 -14.32 -9.28
CA GLU A 62 17.23 -14.43 -7.85
C GLU A 62 18.51 -14.40 -7.01
N LEU A 63 18.53 -13.58 -5.96
CA LEU A 63 19.62 -13.49 -5.00
C LEU A 63 19.08 -13.59 -3.59
N ILE A 64 19.47 -14.64 -2.86
CA ILE A 64 18.99 -14.93 -1.51
C ILE A 64 20.17 -14.87 -0.53
N LEU A 65 20.05 -13.92 0.41
CA LEU A 65 21.04 -13.57 1.41
C LEU A 65 20.40 -13.58 2.82
N SER A 66 19.38 -14.40 3.02
CA SER A 66 18.64 -14.50 4.28
C SER A 66 19.54 -15.01 5.41
N ASP A 67 19.51 -14.33 6.56
CA ASP A 67 20.25 -14.68 7.78
C ASP A 67 21.79 -14.79 7.55
N CYS A 68 22.33 -14.02 6.60
CA CYS A 68 23.76 -13.99 6.23
C CYS A 68 24.67 -13.19 7.17
N MET A 69 24.13 -12.60 8.24
CA MET A 69 24.85 -11.74 9.20
C MET A 69 25.61 -10.58 8.52
N LEU A 70 25.05 -10.01 7.45
CA LEU A 70 25.67 -8.92 6.70
C LEU A 70 25.95 -7.71 7.60
N SER A 71 27.23 -7.36 7.78
CA SER A 71 27.60 -6.10 8.43
C SER A 71 27.13 -4.87 7.64
N GLU A 72 27.00 -3.73 8.32
CA GLU A 72 26.51 -2.48 7.73
C GLU A 72 27.37 -2.00 6.54
N GLU A 73 28.70 -2.19 6.58
CA GLU A 73 29.58 -1.96 5.40
C GLU A 73 29.37 -3.02 4.31
N GLY A 74 29.37 -4.31 4.67
CA GLY A 74 29.22 -5.41 3.72
C GLY A 74 27.92 -5.32 2.92
N ALA A 75 26.80 -5.06 3.59
CA ALA A 75 25.51 -4.81 2.96
C ALA A 75 25.56 -3.59 2.02
N THR A 76 26.16 -2.48 2.46
CA THR A 76 26.27 -1.26 1.65
C THR A 76 27.04 -1.52 0.35
N LEU A 77 28.14 -2.27 0.40
CA LEU A 77 28.97 -2.62 -0.76
C LEU A 77 28.23 -3.56 -1.74
N LEU A 78 27.51 -4.55 -1.20
CA LEU A 78 26.73 -5.50 -2.01
C LEU A 78 25.56 -4.79 -2.70
N LEU A 79 24.82 -3.95 -1.97
CA LEU A 79 23.71 -3.16 -2.51
C LEU A 79 24.18 -2.11 -3.53
N GLN A 80 25.34 -1.48 -3.32
CA GLN A 80 25.97 -0.60 -4.32
C GLN A 80 26.26 -1.33 -5.64
N GLY A 81 26.60 -2.63 -5.58
CA GLY A 81 26.74 -3.47 -6.77
C GLY A 81 25.42 -3.67 -7.53
N LEU A 82 24.33 -3.89 -6.78
CA LEU A 82 22.99 -4.09 -7.34
C LEU A 82 22.35 -2.81 -7.89
N CYS A 83 22.82 -1.62 -7.53
CA CYS A 83 22.35 -0.34 -8.10
C CYS A 83 22.42 -0.29 -9.64
N VAL A 84 23.44 -0.91 -10.24
CA VAL A 84 23.69 -0.92 -11.69
C VAL A 84 23.19 -2.20 -12.36
N ASN A 85 22.96 -3.27 -11.59
CA ASN A 85 22.49 -4.55 -12.13
C ASN A 85 21.09 -4.44 -12.76
N THR A 86 20.90 -5.02 -13.95
CA THR A 86 19.63 -4.98 -14.70
C THR A 86 18.90 -6.34 -14.77
N ALA A 87 19.46 -7.40 -14.19
CA ALA A 87 18.97 -8.77 -14.29
C ALA A 87 18.18 -9.23 -13.05
N VAL A 88 18.68 -8.96 -11.84
CA VAL A 88 18.09 -9.44 -10.58
C VAL A 88 16.67 -8.90 -10.42
N ARG A 89 15.73 -9.82 -10.19
CA ARG A 89 14.28 -9.56 -10.02
C ARG A 89 13.81 -9.82 -8.60
N PHE A 90 14.39 -10.82 -7.94
CA PHE A 90 14.10 -11.19 -6.56
C PHE A 90 15.36 -10.99 -5.70
N LEU A 91 15.23 -10.24 -4.62
CA LEU A 91 16.29 -10.00 -3.65
C LEU A 91 15.78 -10.27 -2.24
N ASP A 92 16.32 -11.29 -1.58
CA ASP A 92 16.02 -11.57 -0.17
C ASP A 92 17.21 -11.18 0.71
N LEU A 93 16.94 -10.29 1.68
CA LEU A 93 17.90 -9.78 2.66
C LEU A 93 17.38 -9.99 4.09
N LYS A 94 16.48 -10.95 4.31
CA LYS A 94 15.90 -11.26 5.63
C LYS A 94 16.97 -11.43 6.72
N GLY A 95 16.67 -10.99 7.95
CA GLY A 95 17.43 -11.35 9.15
C GLY A 95 18.83 -10.72 9.27
N ASN A 96 19.22 -9.83 8.35
CA ASN A 96 20.55 -9.22 8.36
C ASN A 96 20.71 -8.04 9.33
N ASN A 97 19.65 -7.57 9.98
CA ASN A 97 19.70 -6.42 10.90
C ASN A 97 20.38 -5.20 10.24
N LEU A 98 19.91 -4.85 9.04
CA LEU A 98 20.46 -3.80 8.18
C LEU A 98 20.46 -2.37 8.74
N ARG A 99 19.53 -2.03 9.64
CA ARG A 99 19.48 -0.73 10.39
C ARG A 99 19.51 0.51 9.47
N ALA A 100 19.91 1.66 10.02
CA ALA A 100 19.96 2.95 9.31
C ALA A 100 20.87 2.94 8.07
N ALA A 101 22.10 2.42 8.18
CA ALA A 101 23.05 2.39 7.07
C ALA A 101 22.52 1.53 5.90
N GLY A 102 21.91 0.38 6.20
CA GLY A 102 21.25 -0.45 5.21
C GLY A 102 19.98 0.19 4.64
N ALA A 103 19.17 0.91 5.43
CA ALA A 103 18.03 1.68 4.93
C ALA A 103 18.47 2.75 3.90
N GLU A 104 19.57 3.46 4.14
CA GLU A 104 20.17 4.37 3.17
C GLU A 104 20.69 3.66 1.91
N ALA A 105 21.35 2.51 2.07
CA ALA A 105 21.85 1.73 0.94
C ALA A 105 20.71 1.19 0.07
N LEU A 106 19.61 0.75 0.69
CA LEU A 106 18.36 0.38 0.02
C LEU A 106 17.68 1.58 -0.64
N ALA A 107 17.74 2.78 -0.05
CA ALA A 107 17.25 4.00 -0.68
C ALA A 107 18.04 4.36 -1.95
N LYS A 108 19.37 4.21 -1.91
CA LYS A 108 20.27 4.39 -3.07
C LYS A 108 19.95 3.34 -4.15
N LEU A 109 19.75 2.09 -3.76
CA LEU A 109 19.29 0.99 -4.62
C LEU A 109 17.96 1.31 -5.31
N LEU A 110 16.88 1.57 -4.57
CA LEU A 110 15.55 1.80 -5.14
C LEU A 110 15.50 3.05 -6.03
N ARG A 111 16.34 4.05 -5.77
CA ARG A 111 16.44 5.24 -6.62
C ARG A 111 17.07 4.91 -7.98
N GLN A 112 18.11 4.08 -8.03
CA GLN A 112 18.88 3.78 -9.25
C GLN A 112 18.38 2.51 -9.97
N ASN A 113 18.28 1.38 -9.27
CA ASN A 113 17.85 0.10 -9.82
C ASN A 113 16.39 0.15 -10.29
N LYS A 114 16.13 -0.39 -11.49
CA LYS A 114 14.78 -0.59 -12.07
C LYS A 114 14.56 -2.04 -12.56
N SER A 115 15.35 -3.00 -12.07
CA SER A 115 15.21 -4.42 -12.39
C SER A 115 14.46 -5.20 -11.31
N ILE A 116 14.73 -4.91 -10.02
CA ILE A 116 14.17 -5.63 -8.87
C ILE A 116 12.65 -5.41 -8.80
N GLN A 117 11.92 -6.52 -8.70
CA GLN A 117 10.46 -6.59 -8.65
C GLN A 117 9.94 -7.12 -7.30
N SER A 118 10.75 -7.89 -6.57
CA SER A 118 10.44 -8.38 -5.23
C SER A 118 11.63 -8.20 -4.29
N LEU A 119 11.36 -7.71 -3.08
CA LEU A 119 12.36 -7.35 -2.09
C LEU A 119 11.91 -7.81 -0.68
N THR A 120 12.57 -8.82 -0.13
CA THR A 120 12.35 -9.29 1.24
C THR A 120 13.29 -8.58 2.20
N LEU A 121 12.73 -7.88 3.19
CA LEU A 121 13.47 -7.18 4.24
C LEU A 121 13.03 -7.60 5.65
N GLU A 122 12.35 -8.75 5.81
CA GLU A 122 11.92 -9.25 7.12
C GLU A 122 13.07 -9.25 8.16
N TRP A 123 12.84 -8.85 9.42
CA TRP A 123 13.85 -8.84 10.50
C TRP A 123 15.10 -7.96 10.23
N ASN A 124 14.92 -6.72 9.78
CA ASN A 124 16.03 -5.80 9.49
C ASN A 124 16.10 -4.50 10.33
N ASN A 125 15.15 -4.29 11.25
CA ASN A 125 15.12 -3.13 12.17
C ASN A 125 15.15 -1.74 11.48
N LEU A 126 14.74 -1.66 10.20
CA LEU A 126 14.85 -0.45 9.38
C LEU A 126 14.04 0.74 9.94
N GLY A 127 12.91 0.46 10.59
CA GLY A 127 11.98 1.46 11.14
C GLY A 127 12.38 2.05 12.50
N THR A 128 13.49 1.60 13.10
CA THR A 128 14.01 2.13 14.39
C THR A 128 14.62 3.53 14.24
N TRP A 129 14.98 3.94 13.02
CA TRP A 129 15.59 5.25 12.70
C TRP A 129 14.72 6.03 11.71
N ASP A 130 13.88 6.93 12.24
CA ASP A 130 12.90 7.72 11.49
C ASP A 130 13.47 8.33 10.19
N GLU A 131 14.60 9.03 10.26
CA GLU A 131 15.20 9.76 9.11
C GLU A 131 15.72 8.84 8.00
N ALA A 132 16.33 7.70 8.39
CA ALA A 132 16.82 6.71 7.44
C ALA A 132 15.66 5.96 6.77
N PHE A 133 14.59 5.68 7.53
CA PHE A 133 13.39 5.06 7.00
C PHE A 133 12.59 6.03 6.09
N ALA A 134 12.52 7.32 6.43
CA ALA A 134 11.95 8.36 5.56
C ALA A 134 12.74 8.46 4.24
N THR A 135 14.07 8.37 4.29
CA THR A 135 14.94 8.34 3.10
C THR A 135 14.68 7.13 2.21
N PHE A 136 14.42 5.96 2.80
CA PHE A 136 13.96 4.76 2.10
C PHE A 136 12.55 4.94 1.49
N CYS A 137 11.60 5.51 2.22
CA CYS A 137 10.25 5.80 1.73
C CYS A 137 10.26 6.77 0.54
N GLY A 138 11.05 7.86 0.61
CA GLY A 138 11.23 8.78 -0.51
C GLY A 138 11.87 8.14 -1.76
N ALA A 139 12.71 7.11 -1.60
CA ALA A 139 13.22 6.33 -2.71
C ALA A 139 12.20 5.32 -3.28
N LEU A 140 11.38 4.71 -2.42
CA LEU A 140 10.26 3.83 -2.79
C LEU A 140 9.20 4.60 -3.60
N ALA A 141 8.91 5.84 -3.23
CA ALA A 141 8.01 6.73 -3.98
C ALA A 141 8.43 6.91 -5.45
N ALA A 142 9.75 6.98 -5.70
CA ALA A 142 10.35 7.17 -7.02
C ALA A 142 10.76 5.85 -7.73
N ASN A 143 10.41 4.67 -7.18
CA ASN A 143 10.71 3.40 -7.82
C ASN A 143 9.55 2.94 -8.74
N GLY A 144 9.83 2.73 -10.03
CA GLY A 144 8.85 2.29 -11.03
C GLY A 144 8.79 0.78 -11.28
N ALA A 145 9.63 -0.03 -10.61
CA ALA A 145 9.86 -1.45 -10.93
C ALA A 145 9.36 -2.41 -9.84
N LEU A 146 9.52 -2.06 -8.56
CA LEU A 146 9.19 -2.90 -7.42
C LEU A 146 7.68 -3.19 -7.37
N ARG A 147 7.32 -4.47 -7.26
CA ARG A 147 5.94 -4.97 -7.23
C ARG A 147 5.58 -5.57 -5.87
N GLN A 148 6.52 -6.22 -5.22
CA GLN A 148 6.35 -6.86 -3.91
C GLN A 148 7.41 -6.33 -2.95
N LEU A 149 6.99 -5.95 -1.74
CA LEU A 149 7.87 -5.47 -0.69
C LEU A 149 7.44 -6.07 0.65
N ASP A 150 8.35 -6.77 1.31
CA ASP A 150 8.12 -7.34 2.63
C ASP A 150 8.98 -6.62 3.68
N LEU A 151 8.31 -5.96 4.62
CA LEU A 151 8.85 -5.17 5.72
C LEU A 151 8.42 -5.74 7.09
N ARG A 152 8.09 -7.03 7.19
CA ARG A 152 7.74 -7.68 8.46
C ARG A 152 8.85 -7.55 9.51
N ASN A 153 8.50 -7.44 10.80
CA ASN A 153 9.48 -7.37 11.90
C ASN A 153 10.60 -6.32 11.69
N ASN A 154 10.25 -5.08 11.31
CA ASN A 154 11.21 -3.99 11.07
C ASN A 154 11.16 -2.85 12.09
N GLN A 155 10.37 -2.99 13.17
CA GLN A 155 10.15 -1.96 14.19
C GLN A 155 9.55 -0.64 13.63
N ILE A 156 8.84 -0.69 12.50
CA ILE A 156 8.24 0.51 11.87
C ILE A 156 7.20 1.10 12.80
N ASN A 157 7.47 2.32 13.28
CA ASN A 157 6.59 3.07 14.17
C ASN A 157 5.53 3.89 13.39
N HIS A 158 4.69 4.64 14.11
CA HIS A 158 3.63 5.46 13.51
C HIS A 158 4.13 6.52 12.51
N LYS A 159 5.25 7.20 12.77
CA LYS A 159 5.85 8.17 11.82
C LYS A 159 6.39 7.46 10.59
N GLY A 160 7.05 6.32 10.77
CA GLY A 160 7.52 5.50 9.65
C GLY A 160 6.37 5.05 8.75
N ALA A 161 5.19 4.77 9.33
CA ALA A 161 3.98 4.50 8.57
C ALA A 161 3.37 5.74 7.89
N GLU A 162 3.50 6.94 8.47
CA GLU A 162 3.11 8.21 7.83
C GLU A 162 3.99 8.50 6.59
N GLU A 163 5.31 8.37 6.70
CA GLU A 163 6.26 8.48 5.58
C GLU A 163 6.01 7.42 4.50
N LEU A 164 5.72 6.18 4.91
CA LEU A 164 5.35 5.11 3.99
C LEU A 164 4.00 5.39 3.29
N ALA A 165 3.03 6.00 3.98
CA ALA A 165 1.77 6.41 3.39
C ALA A 165 1.96 7.55 2.36
N LEU A 166 2.85 8.51 2.62
CA LEU A 166 3.26 9.54 1.65
C LEU A 166 3.96 8.93 0.43
N ALA A 167 4.82 7.93 0.62
CA ALA A 167 5.47 7.22 -0.47
C ALA A 167 4.47 6.42 -1.32
N LEU A 168 3.55 5.69 -0.69
CA LEU A 168 2.48 4.94 -1.35
C LEU A 168 1.53 5.85 -2.14
N LYS A 169 1.28 7.08 -1.70
CA LYS A 169 0.46 8.06 -2.43
C LYS A 169 1.01 8.42 -3.81
N SER A 170 2.34 8.39 -3.97
CA SER A 170 3.04 8.74 -5.21
C SER A 170 3.49 7.53 -6.03
N ASN A 171 3.72 6.37 -5.37
CA ASN A 171 4.18 5.16 -6.03
C ASN A 171 3.08 4.55 -6.93
N ALA A 172 3.44 4.25 -8.19
CA ALA A 172 2.57 3.63 -9.20
C ALA A 172 3.11 2.27 -9.70
N SER A 173 3.90 1.58 -8.88
CA SER A 173 4.56 0.31 -9.22
C SER A 173 4.19 -0.82 -8.26
N LEU A 174 4.18 -0.54 -6.95
CA LEU A 174 3.97 -1.51 -5.89
C LEU A 174 2.56 -2.08 -5.92
N GLN A 175 2.46 -3.39 -5.70
CA GLN A 175 1.25 -4.19 -5.82
C GLN A 175 0.92 -4.96 -4.54
N GLN A 176 1.96 -5.47 -3.87
CA GLN A 176 1.85 -6.18 -2.60
C GLN A 176 2.83 -5.57 -1.59
N LEU A 177 2.35 -5.31 -0.39
CA LEU A 177 3.13 -4.78 0.73
C LEU A 177 2.82 -5.56 2.01
N ASP A 178 3.84 -6.13 2.63
CA ASP A 178 3.72 -6.81 3.92
C ASP A 178 4.34 -5.98 5.04
N LEU A 179 3.54 -5.64 6.04
CA LEU A 179 3.94 -4.84 7.20
C LEU A 179 3.66 -5.56 8.52
N ARG A 180 3.36 -6.87 8.50
CA ARG A 180 2.98 -7.61 9.71
C ARG A 180 4.06 -7.55 10.78
N TRP A 181 3.64 -7.51 12.05
CA TRP A 181 4.55 -7.46 13.21
C TRP A 181 5.47 -6.22 13.21
N ASN A 182 4.87 -5.03 13.12
CA ASN A 182 5.54 -3.74 13.35
C ASN A 182 4.81 -2.95 14.46
N HIS A 183 5.13 -1.66 14.63
CA HIS A 183 4.62 -0.80 15.72
C HIS A 183 3.83 0.41 15.18
N ILE A 184 3.09 0.19 14.09
CA ILE A 184 2.37 1.21 13.32
C ILE A 184 1.28 1.92 14.16
N GLY A 185 0.49 1.15 14.93
CA GLY A 185 -0.55 1.68 15.81
C GLY A 185 -1.67 2.49 15.13
N LEU A 186 -2.51 3.12 15.94
CA LEU A 186 -3.67 3.92 15.50
C LEU A 186 -3.32 5.02 14.48
N LEU A 187 -2.29 5.83 14.76
CA LEU A 187 -1.94 6.98 13.92
C LEU A 187 -1.43 6.54 12.54
N GLY A 188 -0.46 5.63 12.52
CA GLY A 188 0.08 5.08 11.27
C GLY A 188 -0.96 4.30 10.46
N GLY A 189 -1.84 3.55 11.12
CA GLY A 189 -2.96 2.86 10.46
C GLY A 189 -3.92 3.85 9.78
N ARG A 190 -4.23 4.97 10.43
CA ARG A 190 -5.05 6.05 9.86
C ARG A 190 -4.34 6.76 8.70
N ALA A 191 -3.03 6.93 8.77
CA ALA A 191 -2.24 7.49 7.67
C ALA A 191 -2.29 6.60 6.41
N LEU A 192 -2.18 5.27 6.59
CA LEU A 192 -2.32 4.29 5.51
C LEU A 192 -3.72 4.32 4.88
N VAL A 193 -4.80 4.29 5.68
CA VAL A 193 -6.18 4.41 5.15
C VAL A 193 -6.36 5.70 4.32
N ASN A 194 -5.77 6.82 4.76
CA ASN A 194 -5.86 8.09 4.04
C ASN A 194 -5.09 8.11 2.70
N CYS A 195 -4.09 7.24 2.48
CA CYS A 195 -3.34 7.21 1.22
C CYS A 195 -3.90 6.22 0.19
N LEU A 196 -4.56 5.14 0.62
CA LEU A 196 -5.07 4.07 -0.25
C LEU A 196 -6.02 4.57 -1.38
N PRO A 197 -6.94 5.54 -1.18
CA PRO A 197 -7.76 6.08 -2.27
C PRO A 197 -6.98 6.81 -3.37
N SER A 198 -5.74 7.24 -3.07
CA SER A 198 -4.83 7.85 -4.05
C SER A 198 -3.97 6.81 -4.75
N ASN A 199 -3.52 5.75 -4.05
CA ASN A 199 -2.77 4.67 -4.67
C ASN A 199 -3.70 3.83 -5.59
N ARG A 200 -3.20 3.49 -6.78
CA ARG A 200 -3.99 2.83 -7.82
C ARG A 200 -3.47 1.45 -8.22
N THR A 201 -2.44 0.93 -7.55
CA THR A 201 -1.71 -0.29 -7.94
C THR A 201 -1.58 -1.31 -6.82
N LEU A 202 -1.55 -0.88 -5.56
CA LEU A 202 -1.52 -1.75 -4.38
C LEU A 202 -2.87 -2.45 -4.23
N TRP A 203 -2.87 -3.78 -4.33
CA TRP A 203 -4.05 -4.64 -4.17
C TRP A 203 -3.91 -5.62 -3.00
N LYS A 204 -2.70 -5.78 -2.44
CA LYS A 204 -2.47 -6.53 -1.20
C LYS A 204 -1.69 -5.71 -0.18
N LEU A 205 -2.22 -5.58 1.03
CA LEU A 205 -1.60 -4.90 2.16
C LEU A 205 -1.85 -5.71 3.45
N GLU A 206 -0.78 -6.25 4.04
CA GLU A 206 -0.86 -7.13 5.21
C GLU A 206 -0.44 -6.39 6.50
N LEU A 207 -1.37 -6.25 7.46
CA LEU A 207 -1.20 -5.41 8.65
C LEU A 207 -1.37 -6.13 10.01
N ALA A 208 -1.56 -7.44 10.04
CA ALA A 208 -1.67 -8.22 11.27
C ALA A 208 -0.50 -7.98 12.25
N GLY A 209 -0.78 -7.93 13.56
CA GLY A 209 0.24 -7.76 14.59
C GLY A 209 0.77 -6.32 14.80
N ASN A 210 0.09 -5.29 14.28
CA ASN A 210 0.52 -3.89 14.36
C ASN A 210 -0.14 -3.03 15.46
N ASN A 211 -0.98 -3.62 16.31
CA ASN A 211 -1.82 -2.90 17.28
C ASN A 211 -2.70 -1.79 16.64
N ILE A 212 -3.23 -2.07 15.45
CA ILE A 212 -4.15 -1.20 14.71
C ILE A 212 -5.60 -1.60 15.06
N PRO A 213 -6.50 -0.66 15.39
CA PRO A 213 -7.92 -0.93 15.62
C PRO A 213 -8.64 -1.61 14.44
N GLY A 214 -9.61 -2.47 14.75
CA GLY A 214 -10.27 -3.33 13.77
C GLY A 214 -11.17 -2.61 12.75
N ASP A 215 -11.66 -1.41 13.09
CA ASP A 215 -12.36 -0.51 12.17
C ASP A 215 -11.43 0.04 11.08
N ILE A 216 -10.19 0.40 11.44
CA ILE A 216 -9.15 0.82 10.50
C ILE A 216 -8.71 -0.36 9.62
N LEU A 217 -8.57 -1.56 10.18
CA LEU A 217 -8.25 -2.75 9.39
C LEU A 217 -9.32 -3.05 8.33
N ARG A 218 -10.63 -3.01 8.69
CA ARG A 218 -11.73 -3.13 7.72
C ARG A 218 -11.72 -2.04 6.66
N ALA A 219 -11.36 -0.81 7.01
CA ALA A 219 -11.23 0.29 6.06
C ALA A 219 -10.05 0.11 5.10
N VAL A 220 -8.96 -0.53 5.54
CA VAL A 220 -7.87 -0.99 4.65
C VAL A 220 -8.38 -2.10 3.74
N GLU A 221 -8.94 -3.18 4.28
CA GLU A 221 -9.47 -4.33 3.54
C GLU A 221 -10.40 -3.89 2.41
N GLN A 222 -11.42 -3.08 2.73
CA GLN A 222 -12.35 -2.53 1.75
C GLN A 222 -11.65 -1.71 0.65
N ALA A 223 -10.63 -0.92 0.99
CA ALA A 223 -9.86 -0.15 0.01
C ALA A 223 -8.94 -1.04 -0.86
N MET A 224 -8.45 -2.16 -0.33
CA MET A 224 -7.70 -3.16 -1.10
C MET A 224 -8.60 -3.85 -2.11
N ASP A 225 -9.81 -4.27 -1.70
CA ASP A 225 -10.81 -4.89 -2.57
C ASP A 225 -11.17 -3.98 -3.76
N HIS A 226 -11.45 -2.69 -3.51
CA HIS A 226 -11.74 -1.71 -4.56
C HIS A 226 -10.57 -1.52 -5.56
N ASN A 227 -9.32 -1.66 -5.10
CA ASN A 227 -8.15 -1.63 -5.98
C ASN A 227 -7.93 -2.97 -6.72
N GLN A 228 -8.27 -4.10 -6.10
CA GLN A 228 -8.26 -5.42 -6.75
C GLN A 228 -9.31 -5.49 -7.88
N ASP A 229 -10.54 -5.07 -7.63
CA ASP A 229 -11.61 -4.99 -8.64
C ASP A 229 -11.26 -4.03 -9.78
N ARG A 230 -10.62 -2.89 -9.48
CA ARG A 230 -10.08 -2.03 -10.52
C ARG A 230 -8.95 -2.68 -11.33
N GLN A 231 -8.16 -3.60 -10.75
CA GLN A 231 -7.19 -4.37 -11.52
C GLN A 231 -7.83 -5.46 -12.38
N THR A 232 -8.85 -6.18 -11.90
CA THR A 232 -9.54 -7.22 -12.70
C THR A 232 -10.24 -6.59 -13.89
N VAL A 233 -11.04 -5.55 -13.68
CA VAL A 233 -11.72 -4.79 -14.75
C VAL A 233 -10.72 -4.18 -15.74
N PHE A 234 -9.59 -3.66 -15.28
CA PHE A 234 -8.54 -3.15 -16.18
C PHE A 234 -7.89 -4.25 -17.03
N ARG A 235 -7.56 -5.40 -16.43
CA ARG A 235 -6.98 -6.56 -17.14
C ARG A 235 -7.96 -7.13 -18.16
N GLU A 236 -9.24 -7.25 -17.81
CA GLU A 236 -10.28 -7.67 -18.75
C GLU A 236 -10.44 -6.69 -19.90
N SER A 237 -10.52 -5.38 -19.62
CA SER A 237 -10.60 -4.35 -20.66
C SER A 237 -9.39 -4.40 -21.61
N GLN A 238 -8.18 -4.57 -21.06
CA GLN A 238 -6.96 -4.74 -21.85
C GLN A 238 -6.98 -6.02 -22.68
N ALA A 239 -7.45 -7.15 -22.14
CA ALA A 239 -7.57 -8.41 -22.87
C ALA A 239 -8.59 -8.31 -24.03
N ARG A 240 -9.77 -7.74 -23.78
CA ARG A 240 -10.80 -7.46 -24.80
C ARG A 240 -10.24 -6.56 -25.91
N ALA A 241 -9.52 -5.50 -25.55
CA ALA A 241 -8.85 -4.62 -26.51
C ALA A 241 -7.75 -5.32 -27.33
N GLN A 242 -7.00 -6.26 -26.74
CA GLN A 242 -6.01 -7.06 -27.47
C GLN A 242 -6.66 -8.04 -28.45
N VAL A 243 -7.78 -8.68 -28.09
CA VAL A 243 -8.55 -9.55 -29.00
C VAL A 243 -9.07 -8.72 -30.18
N LEU A 244 -9.78 -7.61 -29.91
CA LEU A 244 -10.30 -6.71 -30.94
C LEU A 244 -9.19 -6.17 -31.84
N SER A 245 -8.01 -5.86 -31.29
CA SER A 245 -6.84 -5.41 -32.06
C SER A 245 -6.26 -6.50 -32.98
N LYS A 246 -6.28 -7.77 -32.58
CA LYS A 246 -5.91 -8.90 -33.45
C LYS A 246 -6.94 -9.09 -34.57
N GLU A 247 -8.22 -9.02 -34.24
CA GLU A 247 -9.33 -9.23 -35.16
C GLU A 247 -9.44 -8.12 -36.22
N VAL A 248 -9.27 -6.85 -35.82
CA VAL A 248 -9.13 -5.71 -36.75
C VAL A 248 -7.89 -5.85 -37.64
N ARG A 249 -6.82 -6.51 -37.18
CA ARG A 249 -5.65 -6.80 -38.02
C ARG A 249 -5.94 -7.91 -39.03
N HIS A 250 -6.54 -9.01 -38.59
CA HIS A 250 -6.96 -10.12 -39.44
C HIS A 250 -7.89 -9.63 -40.57
N LEU A 251 -8.93 -8.87 -40.22
CA LEU A 251 -9.86 -8.30 -41.19
C LEU A 251 -9.17 -7.35 -42.19
N ARG A 252 -8.13 -6.63 -41.78
CA ARG A 252 -7.31 -5.81 -42.70
C ARG A 252 -6.47 -6.68 -43.63
N GLU A 253 -5.82 -7.71 -43.11
CA GLU A 253 -5.00 -8.66 -43.88
C GLU A 253 -5.88 -9.42 -44.91
N GLU A 254 -7.05 -9.90 -44.51
CA GLU A 254 -8.06 -10.49 -45.40
C GLU A 254 -8.57 -9.52 -46.46
N LYS A 255 -8.89 -8.27 -46.10
CA LYS A 255 -9.36 -7.26 -47.07
C LYS A 255 -8.27 -6.84 -48.03
N SER A 256 -7.01 -6.76 -47.58
CA SER A 256 -5.86 -6.55 -48.46
C SER A 256 -5.66 -7.72 -49.44
N LYS A 257 -5.83 -8.97 -48.97
CA LYS A 257 -5.79 -10.15 -49.85
C LYS A 257 -6.95 -10.13 -50.86
N GLN A 258 -8.19 -9.92 -50.42
CA GLN A 258 -9.36 -9.83 -51.31
C GLN A 258 -9.20 -8.73 -52.37
N PHE A 259 -8.49 -7.64 -52.05
CA PHE A 259 -8.17 -6.58 -53.02
C PHE A 259 -7.08 -7.00 -54.02
N LEU A 260 -6.05 -7.74 -53.59
CA LEU A 260 -5.03 -8.33 -54.46
C LEU A 260 -5.62 -9.37 -55.40
N ASP A 261 -6.37 -10.34 -54.87
CA ASP A 261 -7.07 -11.39 -55.64
C ASP A 261 -8.02 -10.77 -56.70
N LEU A 262 -8.66 -9.64 -56.37
CA LEU A 262 -9.50 -8.88 -57.29
C LEU A 262 -8.69 -8.13 -58.37
N MET A 263 -7.56 -7.51 -58.03
CA MET A 263 -6.69 -6.88 -59.04
C MET A 263 -6.11 -7.91 -60.01
N GLU A 264 -5.64 -9.06 -59.52
CA GLU A 264 -5.16 -10.16 -60.37
C GLU A 264 -6.27 -10.65 -61.30
N THR A 265 -7.52 -10.75 -60.80
CA THR A 265 -8.69 -11.08 -61.63
C THR A 265 -8.96 -10.03 -62.72
N ILE A 266 -8.86 -8.73 -62.38
CA ILE A 266 -9.04 -7.62 -63.33
C ILE A 266 -7.95 -7.61 -64.41
N ASP A 267 -6.69 -7.83 -64.03
CA ASP A 267 -5.58 -7.85 -64.99
C ASP A 267 -5.59 -9.12 -65.86
N ARG A 268 -6.03 -10.27 -65.32
CA ARG A 268 -6.31 -11.47 -66.12
C ARG A 268 -7.41 -11.22 -67.16
N GLN A 269 -8.49 -10.54 -66.78
CA GLN A 269 -9.56 -10.14 -67.71
C GLN A 269 -9.08 -9.14 -68.77
N ARG A 270 -8.22 -8.17 -68.39
CA ARG A 270 -7.58 -7.23 -69.34
C ARG A 270 -6.70 -7.96 -70.35
N GLU A 271 -5.92 -8.94 -69.91
CA GLU A 271 -5.14 -9.79 -70.81
C GLU A 271 -6.03 -10.63 -71.73
N GLU A 272 -7.09 -11.25 -71.22
CA GLU A 272 -8.03 -12.03 -72.05
C GLU A 272 -8.74 -11.14 -73.09
N MET A 273 -9.17 -9.93 -72.73
CA MET A 273 -9.69 -8.94 -73.68
C MET A 273 -8.63 -8.51 -74.71
N ALA A 274 -7.37 -8.29 -74.31
CA ALA A 274 -6.30 -7.93 -75.23
C ALA A 274 -5.94 -9.07 -76.21
N ARG A 275 -5.94 -10.32 -75.73
CA ARG A 275 -5.75 -11.54 -76.55
C ARG A 275 -6.92 -11.71 -77.53
N SER A 276 -8.15 -11.57 -77.05
CA SER A 276 -9.37 -11.63 -77.89
C SER A 276 -9.40 -10.53 -78.95
N SER A 277 -9.05 -9.29 -78.58
CA SER A 277 -8.94 -8.15 -79.50
C SER A 277 -7.89 -8.37 -80.59
N LYS A 278 -6.69 -8.87 -80.23
CA LYS A 278 -5.67 -9.27 -81.21
C LYS A 278 -6.16 -10.39 -82.13
N ALA A 279 -6.86 -11.40 -81.61
CA ALA A 279 -7.40 -12.49 -82.41
C ALA A 279 -8.50 -12.00 -83.37
N SER A 280 -9.40 -11.11 -82.95
CA SER A 280 -10.40 -10.51 -83.85
C SER A 280 -9.76 -9.61 -84.90
N ALA A 281 -8.75 -8.80 -84.54
CA ALA A 281 -8.03 -7.96 -85.49
C ALA A 281 -7.28 -8.79 -86.56
N ALA A 282 -6.62 -9.87 -86.16
CA ALA A 282 -5.98 -10.80 -87.09
C ALA A 282 -6.99 -11.46 -88.04
N ARG A 283 -8.16 -11.86 -87.52
CA ARG A 283 -9.26 -12.45 -88.30
C ARG A 283 -9.89 -11.45 -89.28
N VAL A 284 -10.00 -10.17 -88.90
CA VAL A 284 -10.40 -9.09 -89.81
C VAL A 284 -9.34 -8.87 -90.90
N GLY A 285 -8.04 -8.92 -90.56
CA GLY A 285 -6.94 -8.87 -91.54
C GLY A 285 -7.05 -9.98 -92.59
N GLN A 286 -7.17 -11.23 -92.16
CA GLN A 286 -7.35 -12.39 -93.06
C GLN A 286 -8.59 -12.28 -93.95
N LEU A 287 -9.71 -11.76 -93.41
CA LEU A 287 -10.93 -11.51 -94.20
C LEU A 287 -10.71 -10.39 -95.22
N GLN A 288 -9.96 -9.34 -94.88
CA GLN A 288 -9.61 -8.25 -95.79
C GLN A 288 -8.66 -8.71 -96.90
N GLU A 289 -7.69 -9.57 -96.60
CA GLU A 289 -6.79 -10.19 -97.59
C GLU A 289 -7.59 -11.06 -98.58
N ALA A 290 -8.42 -11.98 -98.09
CA ALA A 290 -9.28 -12.81 -98.93
C ALA A 290 -10.32 -11.99 -99.74
N LEU A 291 -10.77 -10.84 -99.20
CA LEU A 291 -11.62 -9.90 -99.93
C LEU A 291 -10.84 -9.22 -101.07
N ASN A 292 -9.59 -8.81 -100.83
CA ASN A 292 -8.72 -8.20 -101.83
C ASN A 292 -8.35 -9.20 -102.95
N GLU A 293 -8.05 -10.45 -102.60
CA GLU A 293 -7.84 -11.54 -103.57
C GLU A 293 -9.09 -11.74 -104.45
N ARG A 294 -10.28 -11.82 -103.85
CA ARG A 294 -11.54 -11.92 -104.61
C ARG A 294 -11.76 -10.73 -105.53
N HIS A 295 -11.46 -9.50 -105.12
CA HIS A 295 -11.52 -8.33 -106.01
C HIS A 295 -10.52 -8.43 -107.16
N SER A 296 -9.29 -8.91 -106.91
CA SER A 296 -8.28 -9.14 -107.96
C SER A 296 -8.76 -10.18 -108.98
N ILE A 297 -9.33 -11.30 -108.51
CA ILE A 297 -9.93 -12.35 -109.37
C ILE A 297 -11.10 -11.78 -110.18
N ILE A 298 -12.02 -11.03 -109.55
CA ILE A 298 -13.15 -10.38 -110.24
C ILE A 298 -12.67 -9.40 -111.31
N ASN A 299 -11.63 -8.59 -111.03
CA ASN A 299 -11.05 -7.68 -112.00
C ASN A 299 -10.38 -8.42 -113.17
N SER A 300 -9.67 -9.52 -112.90
CA SER A 300 -9.09 -10.39 -113.94
C SER A 300 -10.18 -11.05 -114.82
N LEU A 301 -11.26 -11.54 -114.20
CA LEU A 301 -12.40 -12.10 -114.92
C LEU A 301 -13.14 -11.03 -115.74
N LYS A 302 -13.29 -9.81 -115.23
CA LYS A 302 -13.88 -8.67 -115.95
C LYS A 302 -13.05 -8.27 -117.17
N ALA A 303 -11.73 -8.22 -117.05
CA ALA A 303 -10.83 -7.97 -118.18
C ALA A 303 -10.90 -9.08 -119.25
N LYS A 304 -10.98 -10.35 -118.82
CA LYS A 304 -11.20 -11.49 -119.73
C LYS A 304 -12.56 -11.40 -120.43
N LEU A 305 -13.62 -11.05 -119.69
CA LEU A 305 -14.97 -10.87 -120.22
C LEU A 305 -14.98 -9.80 -121.32
N GLN A 306 -14.40 -8.62 -121.06
CA GLN A 306 -14.28 -7.54 -122.04
C GLN A 306 -13.50 -7.96 -123.30
N MET A 307 -12.46 -8.80 -123.17
CA MET A 307 -11.78 -9.36 -124.34
C MET A 307 -12.62 -10.39 -125.11
N THR A 308 -13.45 -11.20 -124.44
CA THR A 308 -14.39 -12.09 -125.13
C THR A 308 -15.56 -11.36 -125.76
N GLU A 309 -16.05 -10.28 -125.14
CA GLU A 309 -17.09 -9.39 -125.70
C GLU A 309 -16.57 -8.66 -126.94
N ALA A 310 -15.33 -8.14 -126.91
CA ALA A 310 -14.69 -7.54 -128.08
C ALA A 310 -14.44 -8.57 -129.20
N ALA A 311 -14.06 -9.80 -128.87
CA ALA A 311 -13.90 -10.88 -129.85
C ALA A 311 -15.25 -11.32 -130.45
N LEU A 312 -16.33 -11.32 -129.65
CA LEU A 312 -17.68 -11.61 -130.12
C LEU A 312 -18.18 -10.52 -131.08
N ALA A 313 -18.05 -9.24 -130.70
CA ALA A 313 -18.41 -8.11 -131.57
C ALA A 313 -17.64 -8.14 -132.91
N LEU A 314 -16.35 -8.50 -132.89
CA LEU A 314 -15.55 -8.67 -134.11
C LEU A 314 -15.93 -9.94 -134.93
N SER A 315 -16.67 -10.88 -134.32
CA SER A 315 -17.25 -12.03 -135.01
C SER A 315 -18.64 -11.70 -135.58
N GLU A 316 -19.44 -10.93 -134.85
CA GLU A 316 -20.75 -10.43 -135.28
C GLU A 316 -20.63 -9.44 -136.43
N GLN A 317 -19.64 -8.53 -136.39
CA GLN A 317 -19.33 -7.65 -137.51
C GLN A 317 -18.98 -8.44 -138.79
N LYS A 318 -18.17 -9.51 -138.68
CA LYS A 318 -17.88 -10.41 -139.81
C LYS A 318 -19.09 -11.21 -140.29
N ALA A 319 -20.06 -11.47 -139.40
CA ALA A 319 -21.34 -12.07 -139.79
C ALA A 319 -22.25 -11.06 -140.50
N GLN A 320 -22.17 -9.76 -140.16
CA GLN A 320 -22.82 -8.69 -140.90
C GLN A 320 -22.16 -8.45 -142.26
N ASP A 321 -20.83 -8.41 -142.36
CA ASP A 321 -20.10 -8.31 -143.63
C ASP A 321 -20.50 -9.46 -144.60
N LEU A 322 -20.65 -10.68 -144.08
CA LEU A 322 -21.15 -11.84 -144.84
C LEU A 322 -22.66 -11.76 -145.13
N GLY A 323 -23.43 -11.10 -144.27
CA GLY A 323 -24.86 -10.85 -144.45
C GLY A 323 -25.16 -9.84 -145.55
N GLU A 324 -24.39 -8.75 -145.66
CA GLU A 324 -24.55 -7.75 -146.72
C GLU A 324 -24.15 -8.30 -148.11
N LEU A 325 -23.15 -9.21 -148.15
CA LEU A 325 -22.82 -9.97 -149.36
C LEU A 325 -23.94 -10.94 -149.78
N LEU A 326 -24.67 -11.52 -148.84
CA LEU A 326 -25.84 -12.38 -149.10
C LEU A 326 -27.11 -11.57 -149.44
N ALA A 327 -27.23 -10.33 -148.95
CA ALA A 327 -28.39 -9.47 -149.22
C ALA A 327 -28.38 -8.80 -150.62
N THR A 328 -27.26 -8.88 -151.35
CA THR A 328 -27.04 -8.17 -152.62
C THR A 328 -26.91 -9.06 -153.86
N THR A 329 -27.02 -10.39 -153.72
CA THR A 329 -26.68 -11.34 -154.80
C THR A 329 -27.72 -12.42 -155.11
N GLU A 330 -28.99 -12.24 -154.74
CA GLU A 330 -30.07 -13.16 -155.17
C GLU A 330 -31.35 -12.45 -155.67
N GLN A 331 -31.16 -11.54 -156.65
CA GLN A 331 -32.23 -11.15 -157.57
C GLN A 331 -31.85 -11.52 -159.01
N GLU A 332 -32.85 -11.95 -159.78
CA GLU A 332 -32.76 -12.56 -161.12
C GLU A 332 -31.91 -11.73 -162.12
N GLN A 333 -31.25 -12.29 -163.15
CA GLN A 333 -31.79 -13.31 -164.07
C GLN A 333 -30.78 -14.29 -164.68
N ARG A 334 -31.36 -15.43 -165.08
CA ARG A 334 -31.04 -16.32 -166.21
C ARG A 334 -30.21 -15.58 -167.30
N SER A 335 -29.16 -16.16 -167.89
CA SER A 335 -29.25 -17.37 -168.72
C SER A 335 -27.89 -17.74 -169.35
N LEU A 336 -27.84 -18.91 -170.01
CA LEU A 336 -26.84 -19.39 -170.99
C LEU A 336 -25.38 -19.64 -170.53
N GLU A 337 -24.93 -20.87 -170.83
CA GLU A 337 -23.58 -21.27 -171.27
C GLU A 337 -22.34 -20.99 -170.36
N ALA A 338 -21.26 -21.77 -170.41
CA ALA A 338 -21.12 -23.20 -170.66
C ALA A 338 -19.85 -23.71 -169.92
N ALA A 339 -19.86 -24.98 -169.47
CA ALA A 339 -18.67 -25.79 -169.16
C ALA A 339 -17.52 -25.18 -168.31
N GLU A 340 -17.77 -24.69 -167.08
CA GLU A 340 -16.66 -24.54 -166.08
C GLU A 340 -17.05 -24.59 -164.58
N ARG A 341 -18.32 -24.40 -164.20
CA ARG A 341 -18.73 -24.20 -162.79
C ARG A 341 -18.68 -25.44 -161.87
N GLU A 342 -18.68 -26.65 -162.41
CA GLU A 342 -18.87 -27.89 -161.62
C GLU A 342 -17.67 -28.22 -160.71
N SER A 343 -16.43 -27.96 -161.15
CA SER A 343 -15.22 -28.28 -160.38
C SER A 343 -14.99 -27.38 -159.15
N LYS A 344 -15.70 -26.24 -159.06
CA LYS A 344 -15.52 -25.26 -157.97
C LYS A 344 -16.49 -25.54 -156.82
N LEU A 345 -17.78 -25.71 -157.12
CA LEU A 345 -18.83 -26.02 -156.14
C LEU A 345 -18.52 -27.27 -155.29
N LEU A 346 -17.91 -28.30 -155.89
CA LEU A 346 -17.49 -29.50 -155.16
C LEU A 346 -16.41 -29.24 -154.10
N ARG A 347 -15.54 -28.24 -154.29
CA ARG A 347 -14.48 -27.88 -153.31
C ARG A 347 -15.03 -27.06 -152.17
N ASP A 348 -15.88 -26.09 -152.48
CA ASP A 348 -16.50 -25.22 -151.48
C ASP A 348 -17.45 -26.04 -150.57
N LEU A 349 -18.17 -27.02 -151.14
CA LEU A 349 -18.95 -28.00 -150.37
C LEU A 349 -18.08 -28.89 -149.48
N SER A 350 -16.90 -29.32 -149.95
CA SER A 350 -15.95 -30.10 -149.15
C SER A 350 -15.45 -29.31 -147.93
N ALA A 351 -15.00 -28.07 -148.14
CA ALA A 351 -14.51 -27.20 -147.07
C ALA A 351 -15.60 -26.87 -146.03
N ALA A 352 -16.84 -26.67 -146.48
CA ALA A 352 -17.99 -26.48 -145.59
C ALA A 352 -18.31 -27.72 -144.74
N ASN A 353 -18.14 -28.93 -145.30
CA ASN A 353 -18.31 -30.19 -144.57
C ASN A 353 -17.20 -30.44 -143.55
N GLU A 354 -15.93 -30.19 -143.89
CA GLU A 354 -14.81 -30.27 -142.94
C GLU A 354 -14.99 -29.31 -141.76
N LYS A 355 -15.40 -28.06 -142.02
CA LYS A 355 -15.67 -27.08 -140.96
C LYS A 355 -16.84 -27.50 -140.06
N ASN A 356 -17.89 -28.10 -140.62
CA ASN A 356 -19.01 -28.67 -139.85
C ASN A 356 -18.56 -29.83 -138.95
N LEU A 357 -17.70 -30.73 -139.47
CA LEU A 357 -17.15 -31.84 -138.70
C LEU A 357 -16.29 -31.35 -137.52
N LEU A 358 -15.46 -30.33 -137.76
CA LEU A 358 -14.59 -29.73 -136.75
C LEU A 358 -15.39 -29.02 -135.64
N LEU A 359 -16.46 -28.30 -136.00
CA LEU A 359 -17.40 -27.70 -135.04
C LEU A 359 -18.16 -28.76 -134.23
N ARG A 360 -18.61 -29.86 -134.84
CA ARG A 360 -19.24 -30.99 -134.12
C ARG A 360 -18.28 -31.59 -133.10
N ASN A 361 -17.02 -31.85 -133.47
CA ASN A 361 -16.01 -32.37 -132.55
C ASN A 361 -15.76 -31.41 -131.35
N GLN A 362 -15.82 -30.10 -131.57
CA GLN A 362 -15.72 -29.10 -130.48
C GLN A 362 -16.95 -29.08 -129.57
N VAL A 363 -18.16 -29.25 -130.12
CA VAL A 363 -19.40 -29.41 -129.33
C VAL A 363 -19.33 -30.69 -128.49
N ASP A 364 -18.95 -31.82 -129.08
CA ASP A 364 -18.76 -33.09 -128.37
C ASP A 364 -17.73 -32.99 -127.22
N GLU A 365 -16.65 -32.24 -127.41
CA GLU A 365 -15.63 -32.03 -126.38
C GLU A 365 -16.14 -31.12 -125.25
N LEU A 366 -16.92 -30.08 -125.58
CA LEU A 366 -17.57 -29.21 -124.60
C LEU A 366 -18.66 -29.95 -123.82
N GLU A 367 -19.46 -30.80 -124.47
CA GLU A 367 -20.43 -31.66 -123.78
C GLU A 367 -19.77 -32.60 -122.78
N ARG A 368 -18.63 -33.22 -123.14
CA ARG A 368 -17.85 -34.07 -122.22
C ARG A 368 -17.32 -33.27 -121.03
N LYS A 369 -16.84 -32.04 -121.25
CA LYS A 369 -16.39 -31.14 -120.18
C LYS A 369 -17.54 -30.73 -119.26
N VAL A 370 -18.71 -30.41 -119.80
CA VAL A 370 -19.93 -30.09 -119.03
C VAL A 370 -20.38 -31.30 -118.19
N LYS A 371 -20.41 -32.51 -118.75
CA LYS A 371 -20.73 -33.74 -118.01
C LYS A 371 -19.75 -33.99 -116.86
N SER A 372 -18.45 -33.89 -117.11
CA SER A 372 -17.42 -34.04 -116.05
C SER A 372 -17.53 -32.97 -114.95
N GLN A 373 -17.86 -31.72 -115.30
CA GLN A 373 -18.11 -30.66 -114.32
C GLN A 373 -19.40 -30.89 -113.52
N GLN A 374 -20.45 -31.46 -114.13
CA GLN A 374 -21.67 -31.86 -113.42
C GLN A 374 -21.41 -33.00 -112.43
N GLU A 375 -20.57 -33.97 -112.78
CA GLU A 375 -20.13 -35.05 -111.88
C GLU A 375 -19.32 -34.49 -110.69
N GLN A 376 -18.37 -33.58 -110.94
CA GLN A 376 -17.61 -32.92 -109.88
C GLN A 376 -18.49 -32.04 -108.97
N LEU A 377 -19.46 -31.32 -109.53
CA LEU A 377 -20.45 -30.56 -108.76
C LEU A 377 -21.38 -31.47 -107.95
N PHE A 378 -21.71 -32.66 -108.43
CA PHE A 378 -22.48 -33.64 -107.68
C PHE A 378 -21.67 -34.18 -106.48
N LEU A 379 -20.44 -34.63 -106.71
CA LEU A 379 -19.56 -35.16 -105.67
C LEU A 379 -19.31 -34.12 -104.56
N THR A 380 -18.83 -32.92 -104.92
CA THR A 380 -18.58 -31.84 -103.95
C THR A 380 -19.84 -31.40 -103.21
N LYS A 381 -21.01 -31.45 -103.84
CA LYS A 381 -22.30 -31.21 -103.17
C LYS A 381 -22.64 -32.31 -102.15
N THR A 382 -22.35 -33.58 -102.44
CA THR A 382 -22.54 -34.68 -101.47
C THR A 382 -21.56 -34.61 -100.30
N GLU A 383 -20.30 -34.25 -100.54
CA GLU A 383 -19.30 -34.00 -99.49
C GLU A 383 -19.71 -32.82 -98.60
N LEU A 384 -20.22 -31.73 -99.19
CA LEU A 384 -20.74 -30.58 -98.46
C LEU A 384 -21.95 -30.95 -97.59
N THR A 385 -22.88 -31.80 -98.06
CA THR A 385 -24.00 -32.26 -97.23
C THR A 385 -23.54 -33.15 -96.08
N ASN A 386 -22.56 -34.04 -96.30
CA ASN A 386 -22.05 -34.94 -95.27
C ASN A 386 -21.30 -34.16 -94.18
N THR A 387 -20.38 -33.29 -94.56
CA THR A 387 -19.64 -32.42 -93.63
C THR A 387 -20.56 -31.45 -92.87
N THR A 388 -21.62 -30.92 -93.52
CA THR A 388 -22.65 -30.12 -92.84
C THR A 388 -23.44 -30.94 -91.81
N ALA A 389 -23.74 -32.21 -92.10
CA ALA A 389 -24.39 -33.10 -91.14
C ALA A 389 -23.49 -33.44 -89.95
N GLU A 390 -22.21 -33.78 -90.19
CA GLU A 390 -21.23 -34.02 -89.13
C GLU A 390 -21.04 -32.81 -88.21
N LEU A 391 -20.92 -31.60 -88.77
CA LEU A 391 -20.76 -30.38 -87.98
C LEU A 391 -22.00 -30.08 -87.13
N LYS A 392 -23.21 -30.35 -87.63
CA LYS A 392 -24.44 -30.26 -86.84
C LYS A 392 -24.46 -31.27 -85.68
N MET A 393 -24.09 -32.53 -85.93
CA MET A 393 -24.04 -33.54 -84.87
C MET A 393 -22.98 -33.20 -83.80
N ARG A 394 -21.82 -32.67 -84.20
CA ARG A 394 -20.78 -32.21 -83.25
C ARG A 394 -21.21 -30.97 -82.46
N ALA A 395 -22.01 -30.08 -83.05
CA ALA A 395 -22.58 -28.93 -82.34
C ALA A 395 -23.58 -29.39 -81.25
N ILE A 396 -24.54 -30.26 -81.60
CA ILE A 396 -25.51 -30.83 -80.65
C ILE A 396 -24.78 -31.54 -79.49
N GLN A 397 -23.78 -32.39 -79.80
CA GLN A 397 -22.98 -33.07 -78.77
C GLN A 397 -22.15 -32.13 -77.89
N ALA A 398 -21.83 -30.91 -78.35
CA ALA A 398 -21.16 -29.90 -77.54
C ALA A 398 -22.16 -29.15 -76.64
N GLU A 399 -23.35 -28.85 -77.15
CA GLU A 399 -24.47 -28.24 -76.40
C GLU A 399 -24.95 -29.18 -75.27
N GLU A 400 -25.17 -30.47 -75.57
CA GLU A 400 -25.52 -31.50 -74.56
C GLU A 400 -24.51 -31.58 -73.42
N ARG A 401 -23.20 -31.54 -73.74
CA ARG A 401 -22.12 -31.56 -72.73
C ARG A 401 -22.10 -30.28 -71.90
N LEU A 402 -22.33 -29.12 -72.53
CA LEU A 402 -22.38 -27.84 -71.83
C LEU A 402 -23.60 -27.77 -70.89
N GLU A 403 -24.76 -28.27 -71.31
CA GLU A 403 -25.98 -28.36 -70.50
C GLU A 403 -25.77 -29.29 -69.29
N LEU A 404 -25.15 -30.45 -69.48
CA LEU A 404 -24.80 -31.38 -68.41
C LEU A 404 -23.85 -30.75 -67.37
N GLU A 405 -22.79 -30.08 -67.81
CA GLU A 405 -21.80 -29.50 -66.89
C GLU A 405 -22.30 -28.23 -66.19
N LYS A 406 -23.15 -27.45 -66.87
CA LYS A 406 -23.94 -26.36 -66.29
C LYS A 406 -24.88 -26.86 -65.19
N ASN A 407 -25.60 -27.96 -65.42
CA ASN A 407 -26.49 -28.56 -64.43
C ASN A 407 -25.74 -29.12 -63.22
N ARG A 408 -24.59 -29.79 -63.43
CA ARG A 408 -23.68 -30.20 -62.33
C ARG A 408 -23.17 -29.01 -61.52
N SER A 409 -22.69 -27.97 -62.19
CA SER A 409 -22.18 -26.75 -61.55
C SER A 409 -23.26 -26.07 -60.72
N ARG A 410 -24.50 -25.99 -61.24
CA ARG A 410 -25.66 -25.48 -60.52
C ARG A 410 -25.99 -26.33 -59.28
N GLN A 411 -26.07 -27.65 -59.42
CA GLN A 411 -26.40 -28.52 -58.29
C GLN A 411 -25.34 -28.45 -57.18
N SER A 412 -24.06 -28.38 -57.53
CA SER A 412 -22.95 -28.15 -56.60
C SER A 412 -23.05 -26.82 -55.84
N LEU A 413 -23.55 -25.76 -56.50
CA LEU A 413 -23.85 -24.48 -55.85
C LEU A 413 -25.05 -24.58 -54.91
N GLU A 414 -26.15 -25.23 -55.33
CA GLU A 414 -27.34 -25.43 -54.50
C GLU A 414 -27.02 -26.27 -53.24
N ASP A 415 -26.19 -27.32 -53.36
CA ASP A 415 -25.69 -28.11 -52.22
C ASP A 415 -24.80 -27.27 -51.28
N ALA A 416 -23.90 -26.44 -51.83
CA ALA A 416 -23.02 -25.57 -51.04
C ALA A 416 -23.77 -24.45 -50.32
N GLU A 417 -24.80 -23.87 -50.95
CA GLU A 417 -25.71 -22.91 -50.30
C GLU A 417 -26.53 -23.58 -49.19
N HIS A 418 -27.01 -24.81 -49.40
CA HIS A 418 -27.75 -25.55 -48.37
C HIS A 418 -26.86 -25.92 -47.16
N LEU A 419 -25.58 -26.24 -47.38
CA LEU A 419 -24.60 -26.44 -46.32
C LEU A 419 -24.38 -25.14 -45.52
N ARG A 420 -24.09 -24.02 -46.19
CA ARG A 420 -23.93 -22.71 -45.54
C ARG A 420 -25.17 -22.28 -44.74
N PHE A 421 -26.37 -22.56 -45.26
CA PHE A 421 -27.61 -22.27 -44.53
C PHE A 421 -27.69 -23.05 -43.21
N LYS A 422 -27.31 -24.34 -43.21
CA LYS A 422 -27.26 -25.17 -41.99
C LYS A 422 -26.19 -24.69 -41.00
N GLU A 423 -25.03 -24.28 -41.48
CA GLU A 423 -23.95 -23.72 -40.65
C GLU A 423 -24.39 -22.41 -39.97
N VAL A 424 -24.99 -21.48 -40.73
CA VAL A 424 -25.54 -20.22 -40.20
C VAL A 424 -26.66 -20.50 -39.20
N GLU A 425 -27.62 -21.38 -39.52
CA GLU A 425 -28.72 -21.72 -38.61
C GLU A 425 -28.22 -22.34 -37.30
N HIS A 426 -27.19 -23.20 -37.35
CA HIS A 426 -26.55 -23.76 -36.16
C HIS A 426 -25.83 -22.67 -35.33
N MET A 427 -25.10 -21.76 -35.98
CA MET A 427 -24.46 -20.61 -35.30
C MET A 427 -25.50 -19.70 -34.64
N THR A 428 -26.61 -19.37 -35.31
CA THR A 428 -27.68 -18.54 -34.74
C THR A 428 -28.30 -19.19 -33.51
N ARG A 429 -28.65 -20.48 -33.56
CA ARG A 429 -29.16 -21.20 -32.38
C ARG A 429 -28.19 -21.18 -31.20
N HIS A 430 -26.90 -21.46 -31.45
CA HIS A 430 -25.88 -21.41 -30.41
C HIS A 430 -25.71 -20.00 -29.81
N LEU A 431 -25.82 -18.95 -30.63
CA LEU A 431 -25.80 -17.56 -30.15
C LEU A 431 -27.03 -17.27 -29.27
N GLU A 432 -28.24 -17.60 -29.72
CA GLU A 432 -29.48 -17.44 -28.94
C GLU A 432 -29.41 -18.13 -27.57
N ASP A 433 -28.97 -19.39 -27.53
CA ASP A 433 -28.87 -20.14 -26.27
C ASP A 433 -27.78 -19.59 -25.35
N SER A 434 -26.67 -19.09 -25.92
CA SER A 434 -25.64 -18.39 -25.15
C SER A 434 -26.13 -17.05 -24.59
N GLU A 435 -27.00 -16.35 -25.33
CA GLU A 435 -27.62 -15.09 -24.89
C GLU A 435 -28.61 -15.36 -23.75
N ARG A 436 -29.51 -16.34 -23.92
CA ARG A 436 -30.44 -16.79 -22.86
C ARG A 436 -29.70 -17.14 -21.57
N ALA A 437 -28.63 -17.92 -21.67
CA ALA A 437 -27.81 -18.30 -20.51
C ALA A 437 -27.13 -17.09 -19.83
N MET A 438 -26.76 -16.05 -20.58
CA MET A 438 -26.24 -14.80 -20.02
C MET A 438 -27.36 -13.93 -19.42
N GLN A 439 -28.53 -13.82 -20.05
CA GLN A 439 -29.70 -13.11 -19.52
C GLN A 439 -30.16 -13.70 -18.18
N GLU A 440 -30.27 -15.04 -18.08
CA GLU A 440 -30.56 -15.71 -16.80
C GLU A 440 -29.50 -15.41 -15.73
N ARG A 441 -28.23 -15.39 -16.10
CA ARG A 441 -27.14 -15.09 -15.16
C ARG A 441 -27.19 -13.65 -14.67
N VAL A 442 -27.57 -12.70 -15.51
CA VAL A 442 -27.81 -11.30 -15.11
C VAL A 442 -28.97 -11.23 -14.12
N GLN A 443 -30.13 -11.82 -14.42
CA GLN A 443 -31.30 -11.81 -13.53
C GLN A 443 -31.00 -12.41 -12.14
N ARG A 444 -30.23 -13.51 -12.09
CA ARG A 444 -29.80 -14.13 -10.82
C ARG A 444 -28.86 -13.20 -10.01
N LEU A 445 -27.98 -12.45 -10.68
CA LEU A 445 -27.10 -11.48 -10.04
C LEU A 445 -27.85 -10.23 -9.57
N GLU A 446 -28.86 -9.77 -10.32
CA GLU A 446 -29.72 -8.64 -9.92
C GLU A 446 -30.58 -8.99 -8.70
N ALA A 447 -31.15 -10.20 -8.65
CA ALA A 447 -31.87 -10.70 -7.48
C ALA A 447 -30.97 -10.79 -6.24
N ALA A 448 -29.72 -11.28 -6.39
CA ALA A 448 -28.74 -11.29 -5.32
C ALA A 448 -28.35 -9.87 -4.86
N ARG A 449 -28.20 -8.92 -5.79
CA ARG A 449 -27.91 -7.51 -5.49
C ARG A 449 -29.01 -6.87 -4.65
N LEU A 450 -30.27 -7.10 -5.00
CA LEU A 450 -31.43 -6.59 -4.27
C LEU A 450 -31.51 -7.19 -2.85
N SER A 451 -31.25 -8.49 -2.70
CA SER A 451 -31.19 -9.14 -1.37
C SER A 451 -30.12 -8.52 -0.47
N LEU A 452 -28.94 -8.22 -1.02
CA LEU A 452 -27.85 -7.57 -0.28
C LEU A 452 -28.16 -6.10 0.03
N GLU A 453 -28.86 -5.38 -0.85
CA GLU A 453 -29.34 -4.01 -0.61
C GLU A 453 -30.38 -3.97 0.53
N GLU A 454 -31.27 -4.96 0.62
CA GLU A 454 -32.18 -5.14 1.75
C GLU A 454 -31.44 -5.48 3.06
N GLU A 455 -30.54 -6.46 3.06
CA GLU A 455 -29.78 -6.84 4.26
C GLU A 455 -28.93 -5.67 4.78
N LEU A 456 -28.23 -4.96 3.90
CA LEU A 456 -27.48 -3.75 4.24
C LEU A 456 -28.38 -2.66 4.84
N SER A 457 -29.61 -2.52 4.37
CA SER A 457 -30.59 -1.56 4.90
C SER A 457 -31.09 -1.98 6.28
N ARG A 458 -31.36 -3.27 6.50
CA ARG A 458 -31.73 -3.83 7.82
C ARG A 458 -30.61 -3.66 8.85
N VAL A 459 -29.36 -3.97 8.47
CA VAL A 459 -28.18 -3.80 9.34
C VAL A 459 -27.93 -2.32 9.67
N LYS A 460 -28.08 -1.40 8.71
CA LYS A 460 -28.00 0.05 8.97
C LYS A 460 -29.07 0.53 9.96
N ALA A 461 -30.31 0.03 9.86
CA ALA A 461 -31.38 0.36 10.79
C ALA A 461 -31.06 -0.15 12.21
N ALA A 462 -30.63 -1.42 12.34
CA ALA A 462 -30.23 -2.00 13.62
C ALA A 462 -29.10 -1.21 14.30
N ALA A 463 -28.03 -0.91 13.55
CA ALA A 463 -26.89 -0.14 14.05
C ALA A 463 -27.27 1.28 14.50
N LEU A 464 -28.25 1.92 13.86
CA LEU A 464 -28.79 3.21 14.30
C LEU A 464 -29.59 3.08 15.61
N THR A 465 -30.38 2.02 15.78
CA THR A 465 -31.10 1.78 17.05
C THR A 465 -30.16 1.44 18.21
N GLU A 466 -29.13 0.61 17.98
CA GLU A 466 -28.10 0.31 18.99
C GLU A 466 -27.33 1.58 19.39
N ARG A 467 -26.95 2.43 18.43
CA ARG A 467 -26.27 3.69 18.70
C ARG A 467 -27.16 4.65 19.52
N SER A 468 -28.45 4.72 19.21
CA SER A 468 -29.42 5.51 19.96
C SER A 468 -29.56 5.03 21.41
N GLN A 469 -29.58 3.71 21.64
CA GLN A 469 -29.62 3.13 22.99
C GLN A 469 -28.33 3.41 23.77
N ALA A 470 -27.16 3.25 23.12
CA ALA A 470 -25.87 3.55 23.74
C ALA A 470 -25.69 5.05 24.07
N GLU A 471 -26.20 5.95 23.22
CA GLU A 471 -26.26 7.38 23.51
C GLU A 471 -27.16 7.69 24.72
N GLU A 472 -28.31 7.02 24.83
CA GLU A 472 -29.24 7.22 25.94
C GLU A 472 -28.70 6.69 27.29
N GLU A 473 -28.08 5.50 27.29
CA GLU A 473 -27.40 4.96 28.48
C GLU A 473 -26.19 5.81 28.89
N LEU A 474 -25.43 6.36 27.94
CA LEU A 474 -24.35 7.30 28.23
C LEU A 474 -24.86 8.60 28.86
N ILE A 475 -26.07 9.06 28.50
CA ILE A 475 -26.72 10.22 29.13
C ILE A 475 -27.17 9.87 30.56
N LYS A 476 -27.78 8.69 30.78
CA LYS A 476 -28.16 8.19 32.12
C LYS A 476 -26.95 8.11 33.05
N ALA A 477 -25.87 7.46 32.61
CA ALA A 477 -24.63 7.33 33.36
C ALA A 477 -23.98 8.68 33.70
N LYS A 478 -23.90 9.62 32.75
CA LYS A 478 -23.37 10.98 33.01
C LYS A 478 -24.21 11.74 34.03
N ASN A 479 -25.54 11.62 33.97
CA ASN A 479 -26.43 12.27 34.93
C ASN A 479 -26.32 11.65 36.33
N GLN A 480 -26.13 10.34 36.43
CA GLN A 480 -25.88 9.66 37.70
C GLN A 480 -24.55 10.09 38.33
N VAL A 481 -23.43 10.02 37.60
CA VAL A 481 -22.11 10.45 38.12
C VAL A 481 -22.15 11.91 38.58
N ARG A 482 -22.79 12.79 37.81
CA ARG A 482 -22.96 14.21 38.19
C ARG A 482 -23.79 14.39 39.48
N LEU A 483 -24.78 13.54 39.73
CA LEU A 483 -25.57 13.55 40.95
C LEU A 483 -24.75 13.04 42.15
N GLU A 484 -23.95 11.99 41.96
CA GLU A 484 -23.04 11.44 42.97
C GLU A 484 -21.94 12.47 43.33
N GLU A 485 -21.35 13.15 42.34
CA GLU A 485 -20.43 14.27 42.56
C GLU A 485 -21.07 15.41 43.37
N GLN A 486 -22.31 15.81 43.05
CA GLN A 486 -23.03 16.85 43.79
C GLN A 486 -23.33 16.43 45.23
N GLN A 487 -23.70 15.18 45.48
CA GLN A 487 -23.92 14.64 46.82
C GLN A 487 -22.61 14.57 47.62
N HIS A 488 -21.51 14.14 47.00
CA HIS A 488 -20.19 14.14 47.62
C HIS A 488 -19.69 15.55 47.94
N GLN A 489 -19.89 16.53 47.05
CA GLN A 489 -19.56 17.93 47.31
C GLN A 489 -20.35 18.47 48.51
N ALA A 490 -21.68 18.33 48.52
CA ALA A 490 -22.53 18.79 49.62
C ALA A 490 -22.13 18.17 50.97
N HIS A 491 -21.79 16.87 50.99
CA HIS A 491 -21.33 16.17 52.19
C HIS A 491 -19.95 16.63 52.67
N LEU A 492 -19.05 17.04 51.75
CA LEU A 492 -17.77 17.64 52.10
C LEU A 492 -17.93 19.08 52.63
N GLU A 493 -18.82 19.87 52.04
CA GLU A 493 -19.17 21.21 52.51
C GLU A 493 -19.79 21.18 53.92
N GLU A 494 -20.68 20.22 54.20
CA GLU A 494 -21.22 20.00 55.55
C GLU A 494 -20.13 19.61 56.55
N LYS A 495 -19.22 18.68 56.18
CA LYS A 495 -18.07 18.32 57.02
C LYS A 495 -17.15 19.51 57.31
N LEU A 496 -16.87 20.34 56.31
CA LEU A 496 -16.07 21.56 56.47
C LEU A 496 -16.76 22.57 57.40
N ARG A 497 -18.09 22.71 57.30
CA ARG A 497 -18.89 23.55 58.21
C ARG A 497 -18.84 23.06 59.66
N LEU A 498 -19.01 21.75 59.89
CA LEU A 498 -18.91 21.15 61.23
C LEU A 498 -17.50 21.30 61.82
N LEU A 499 -16.46 21.09 61.01
CA LEU A 499 -15.06 21.31 61.44
C LEU A 499 -14.77 22.78 61.75
N ALA A 500 -15.35 23.73 61.01
CA ALA A 500 -15.24 25.16 61.31
C ALA A 500 -15.93 25.52 62.64
N GLN A 501 -17.13 24.98 62.89
CA GLN A 501 -17.83 25.18 64.17
C GLN A 501 -17.01 24.61 65.35
N ALA A 502 -16.53 23.37 65.25
CA ALA A 502 -15.70 22.75 66.28
C ALA A 502 -14.37 23.51 66.52
N ARG A 503 -13.76 24.08 65.47
CA ARG A 503 -12.59 24.97 65.58
C ARG A 503 -12.94 26.24 66.37
N ASP A 504 -14.06 26.87 66.05
CA ASP A 504 -14.46 28.15 66.64
C ASP A 504 -14.90 27.99 68.11
N GLU A 505 -15.53 26.86 68.44
CA GLU A 505 -15.78 26.43 69.83
C GLU A 505 -14.47 26.19 70.59
N ALA A 506 -13.52 25.43 70.02
CA ALA A 506 -12.21 25.20 70.63
C ALA A 506 -11.41 26.51 70.83
N GLN A 507 -11.50 27.44 69.88
CA GLN A 507 -10.90 28.77 69.98
C GLN A 507 -11.58 29.61 71.08
N SER A 508 -12.91 29.57 71.18
CA SER A 508 -13.68 30.23 72.24
C SER A 508 -13.30 29.70 73.64
N THR A 509 -13.26 28.37 73.81
CA THR A 509 -12.83 27.77 75.09
C THR A 509 -11.37 28.07 75.43
N CYS A 510 -10.49 28.14 74.44
CA CYS A 510 -9.09 28.54 74.63
C CYS A 510 -8.96 30.01 75.08
N LEU A 511 -9.79 30.91 74.55
CA LEU A 511 -9.86 32.31 74.98
C LEU A 511 -10.41 32.43 76.41
N GLN A 512 -11.49 31.71 76.74
CA GLN A 512 -12.02 31.66 78.11
C GLN A 512 -10.99 31.12 79.11
N GLN A 513 -10.29 30.02 78.76
CA GLN A 513 -9.20 29.48 79.60
C GLN A 513 -8.09 30.52 79.82
N LYS A 514 -7.61 31.20 78.78
CA LYS A 514 -6.62 32.28 78.90
C LYS A 514 -7.10 33.40 79.83
N GLN A 515 -8.37 33.79 79.75
CA GLN A 515 -8.94 34.80 80.64
C GLN A 515 -9.00 34.32 82.10
N THR A 516 -9.48 33.10 82.36
CA THR A 516 -9.48 32.54 83.73
C THR A 516 -8.08 32.38 84.33
N VAL A 517 -7.06 32.08 83.51
CA VAL A 517 -5.65 32.05 83.92
C VAL A 517 -5.14 33.46 84.26
N ALA A 518 -5.47 34.47 83.45
CA ALA A 518 -5.14 35.87 83.76
C ALA A 518 -5.81 36.35 85.07
N ASP A 519 -7.10 36.03 85.28
CA ASP A 519 -7.81 36.35 86.52
C ASP A 519 -7.25 35.60 87.73
N ALA A 520 -6.74 34.38 87.55
CA ALA A 520 -6.07 33.61 88.59
C ALA A 520 -4.69 34.20 88.92
N GLN A 521 -3.92 34.61 87.91
CA GLN A 521 -2.63 35.30 88.08
C GLN A 521 -2.80 36.67 88.77
N ALA A 522 -3.81 37.45 88.39
CA ALA A 522 -4.14 38.72 89.04
C ALA A 522 -4.48 38.52 90.53
N ARG A 523 -5.31 37.53 90.86
CA ARG A 523 -5.62 37.15 92.25
C ARG A 523 -4.40 36.63 93.02
N ALA A 524 -3.53 35.85 92.38
CA ALA A 524 -2.28 35.38 92.99
C ALA A 524 -1.35 36.56 93.33
N SER A 525 -1.19 37.53 92.42
CA SER A 525 -0.41 38.75 92.67
C SER A 525 -1.02 39.62 93.79
N GLN A 526 -2.35 39.76 93.84
CA GLN A 526 -3.05 40.49 94.91
C GLN A 526 -2.84 39.82 96.27
N LEU A 527 -2.96 38.50 96.35
CA LEU A 527 -2.67 37.71 97.56
C LEU A 527 -1.18 37.80 97.94
N GLY A 528 -0.27 37.84 96.96
CA GLY A 528 1.15 38.09 97.17
C GLY A 528 1.42 39.41 97.89
N MET A 529 0.84 40.51 97.42
CA MET A 529 0.96 41.82 98.09
C MET A 529 0.33 41.84 99.48
N GLN A 530 -0.76 41.10 99.71
CA GLN A 530 -1.33 40.94 101.05
C GLN A 530 -0.38 40.17 101.98
N VAL A 531 0.26 39.10 101.51
CA VAL A 531 1.27 38.35 102.28
C VAL A 531 2.50 39.20 102.58
N GLU A 532 2.97 40.04 101.65
CA GLU A 532 4.06 40.98 101.90
C GLU A 532 3.69 42.06 102.92
N SER A 533 2.47 42.61 102.83
CA SER A 533 1.96 43.57 103.81
C SER A 533 1.85 42.96 105.21
N LEU A 534 1.34 41.72 105.32
CA LEU A 534 1.27 40.99 106.58
C LEU A 534 2.65 40.61 107.12
N ARG A 535 3.64 40.32 106.28
CA ARG A 535 5.04 40.11 106.69
C ARG A 535 5.65 41.37 107.28
N ARG A 536 5.53 42.52 106.60
CA ARG A 536 6.00 43.81 107.14
C ARG A 536 5.33 44.13 108.48
N ARG A 537 4.02 43.87 108.61
CA ARG A 537 3.32 44.08 109.89
C ARG A 537 3.78 43.12 111.00
N LEU A 538 4.19 41.90 110.65
CA LEU A 538 4.83 40.96 111.58
C LEU A 538 6.23 41.41 111.99
N GLU A 539 7.02 41.93 111.06
CA GLU A 539 8.36 42.50 111.31
C GLU A 539 8.28 43.74 112.21
N GLU A 540 7.34 44.65 111.94
CA GLU A 540 7.00 45.80 112.81
C GLU A 540 6.65 45.34 114.23
N LEU A 541 5.74 44.36 114.38
CA LEU A 541 5.32 43.85 115.69
C LEU A 541 6.45 43.09 116.43
N GLN A 542 7.33 42.38 115.71
CA GLN A 542 8.53 41.77 116.30
C GLN A 542 9.52 42.83 116.78
N GLN A 543 9.64 43.96 116.07
CA GLN A 543 10.51 45.06 116.48
C GLN A 543 9.92 45.85 117.65
N GLU A 544 8.60 46.07 117.70
CA GLU A 544 7.92 46.58 118.90
C GLU A 544 8.12 45.67 120.12
N LEU A 545 8.04 44.34 119.94
CA LEU A 545 8.26 43.37 121.01
C LEU A 545 9.72 43.42 121.51
N SER A 546 10.69 43.41 120.59
CA SER A 546 12.12 43.53 120.89
C SER A 546 12.46 44.82 121.65
N ASN A 547 11.85 45.94 121.26
CA ASN A 547 12.03 47.22 121.96
C ASN A 547 11.46 47.16 123.39
N LYS A 548 10.26 46.58 123.58
CA LYS A 548 9.67 46.39 124.92
C LYS A 548 10.47 45.42 125.79
N ASP A 549 11.01 44.35 125.23
CA ASP A 549 11.90 43.44 125.96
C ASP A 549 13.18 44.16 126.40
N GLN A 550 13.75 45.04 125.54
CA GLN A 550 14.90 45.89 125.91
C GLN A 550 14.54 46.90 127.01
N GLU A 551 13.38 47.56 126.95
CA GLU A 551 12.88 48.44 128.03
C GLU A 551 12.72 47.68 129.35
N LYS A 552 12.11 46.48 129.33
CA LYS A 552 11.92 45.66 130.54
C LYS A 552 13.25 45.13 131.09
N VAL A 553 14.21 44.78 130.24
CA VAL A 553 15.59 44.45 130.66
C VAL A 553 16.29 45.67 131.28
N ALA A 554 16.09 46.88 130.74
CA ALA A 554 16.64 48.11 131.30
C ALA A 554 16.03 48.44 132.68
N GLU A 555 14.70 48.35 132.84
CA GLU A 555 14.01 48.49 134.13
C GLU A 555 14.54 47.49 135.17
N VAL A 556 14.61 46.20 134.82
CA VAL A 556 15.13 45.14 135.71
C VAL A 556 16.58 45.42 136.08
N THR A 557 17.40 45.94 135.16
CA THR A 557 18.79 46.30 135.44
C THR A 557 18.88 47.51 136.38
N ARG A 558 17.99 48.51 136.24
CA ARG A 558 17.91 49.68 137.12
C ARG A 558 17.51 49.29 138.55
N VAL A 559 16.44 48.51 138.70
CA VAL A 559 15.98 47.97 140.00
C VAL A 559 17.05 47.11 140.66
N ARG A 560 17.84 46.36 139.88
CA ARG A 560 18.96 45.56 140.38
C ARG A 560 20.12 46.42 140.91
N LEU A 561 20.40 47.56 140.29
CA LEU A 561 21.36 48.56 140.79
C LEU A 561 20.86 49.25 142.07
N GLU A 562 19.59 49.66 142.11
CA GLU A 562 18.95 50.22 143.30
C GLU A 562 19.03 49.24 144.50
N LEU A 563 18.79 47.95 144.26
CA LEU A 563 18.96 46.89 145.26
C LEU A 563 20.42 46.65 145.68
N GLN A 564 21.40 46.85 144.78
CA GLN A 564 22.82 46.78 145.16
C GLN A 564 23.24 47.96 146.05
N GLU A 565 22.77 49.18 145.77
CA GLU A 565 22.97 50.33 146.65
C GLU A 565 22.37 50.09 148.05
N GLN A 566 21.13 49.60 148.13
CA GLN A 566 20.47 49.33 149.41
C GLN A 566 21.24 48.26 150.22
N ASN A 567 21.72 47.19 149.58
CA ASN A 567 22.58 46.21 150.26
C ASN A 567 23.90 46.82 150.75
N GLY A 568 24.53 47.70 149.97
CA GLY A 568 25.74 48.41 150.38
C GLY A 568 25.53 49.29 151.63
N ARG A 569 24.40 50.00 151.69
CA ARG A 569 24.03 50.84 152.85
C ARG A 569 23.78 49.98 154.10
N LEU A 570 23.01 48.89 153.98
CA LEU A 570 22.74 47.96 155.09
C LEU A 570 24.02 47.27 155.61
N GLN A 571 24.99 46.98 154.73
CA GLN A 571 26.29 46.42 155.14
C GLN A 571 27.17 47.44 155.88
N ALA A 572 27.06 48.75 155.58
CA ALA A 572 27.73 49.80 156.33
C ALA A 572 27.10 50.03 157.73
N GLU A 573 25.77 49.95 157.84
CA GLU A 573 25.09 50.05 159.13
C GLU A 573 25.42 48.87 160.06
N LEU A 574 25.59 47.66 159.50
CA LEU A 574 25.96 46.48 160.28
C LEU A 574 27.33 46.63 160.96
N THR A 575 28.35 47.11 160.23
CA THR A 575 29.70 47.31 160.78
C THR A 575 29.76 48.45 161.80
N ALA A 576 28.89 49.46 161.68
CA ALA A 576 28.74 50.50 162.70
C ALA A 576 28.13 49.96 164.01
N GLN A 577 27.17 49.02 163.95
CA GLN A 577 26.59 48.42 165.15
C GLN A 577 27.54 47.49 165.91
N GLU A 578 28.45 46.80 165.20
CA GLU A 578 29.46 45.94 165.84
C GLU A 578 30.45 46.77 166.67
N ALA A 579 30.92 47.91 166.13
CA ALA A 579 31.85 48.82 166.82
C ALA A 579 31.28 49.49 168.10
N LEU A 580 29.95 49.56 168.25
CA LEU A 580 29.30 50.08 169.46
C LEU A 580 29.19 49.03 170.58
N LYS A 581 29.07 47.74 170.23
CA LYS A 581 28.93 46.65 171.21
C LYS A 581 30.20 46.42 172.03
N GLU A 582 31.38 46.58 171.43
CA GLU A 582 32.66 46.43 172.16
C GLU A 582 32.88 47.51 173.22
N LYS A 583 32.34 48.73 173.02
CA LYS A 583 32.49 49.84 173.97
C LYS A 583 31.56 49.73 175.19
N ALA A 584 30.38 49.11 175.03
CA ALA A 584 29.46 48.87 176.15
C ALA A 584 30.06 47.89 177.18
N ALA A 585 30.72 46.83 176.72
CA ALA A 585 31.27 45.76 177.56
C ALA A 585 32.48 46.17 178.45
N ALA A 586 32.92 47.43 178.38
CA ALA A 586 34.03 47.95 179.16
C ALA A 586 33.61 48.63 180.48
N LEU A 587 32.41 49.24 180.55
CA LEU A 587 32.01 50.11 181.66
C LEU A 587 31.28 49.39 182.80
N GLU A 588 30.69 48.21 182.58
CA GLU A 588 29.96 47.47 183.61
C GLU A 588 30.86 46.71 184.61
N ARG A 589 32.19 46.75 184.46
CA ARG A 589 33.14 45.96 185.27
C ARG A 589 33.52 46.56 186.65
N GLN A 590 32.94 47.69 187.08
CA GLN A 590 33.41 48.41 188.27
C GLN A 590 32.55 48.35 189.55
N LEU A 591 31.39 47.67 189.58
CA LEU A 591 30.63 47.47 190.83
C LEU A 591 30.05 46.04 191.00
N LYS A 592 30.85 45.17 191.67
CA LYS A 592 30.52 44.04 192.59
C LYS A 592 29.48 42.98 192.14
N GLY A 593 29.61 41.68 192.43
CA GLY A 593 30.29 40.99 193.54
C GLY A 593 29.23 40.60 194.62
N GLU A 594 29.12 39.36 195.11
CA GLU A 594 30.12 38.27 195.24
C GLU A 594 29.49 36.84 195.20
N LEU A 595 30.33 35.83 194.90
CA LEU A 595 30.31 34.42 195.36
C LEU A 595 28.99 33.60 195.47
N SER A 596 28.70 32.74 194.46
CA SER A 596 28.14 31.37 194.65
C SER A 596 28.18 30.53 193.34
N PRO A 597 28.48 29.20 193.35
CA PRO A 597 28.66 28.42 192.11
C PRO A 597 27.59 27.34 191.82
N ARG A 598 27.22 27.11 190.54
CA ARG A 598 26.70 25.80 190.03
C ARG A 598 26.55 25.67 188.50
N SER A 599 26.74 24.42 188.02
CA SER A 599 26.31 23.81 186.74
C SER A 599 27.03 24.16 185.40
N PRO A 600 27.12 23.23 184.41
CA PRO A 600 28.00 23.39 183.23
C PRO A 600 27.34 23.24 181.82
N HIS A 601 28.04 23.77 180.80
CA HIS A 601 28.08 23.44 179.35
C HIS A 601 26.78 23.09 178.58
N PRO A 602 26.55 23.75 177.41
CA PRO A 602 27.14 23.24 176.15
C PRO A 602 27.85 24.33 175.30
N TRP A 603 28.64 23.91 174.29
CA TRP A 603 29.62 24.77 173.60
C TRP A 603 29.64 24.61 172.07
N HIS A 604 29.44 25.73 171.34
CA HIS A 604 30.07 26.07 170.04
C HIS A 604 29.90 25.11 168.82
N ARG A 605 30.27 25.43 167.56
CA ARG A 605 30.83 26.65 166.90
C ARG A 605 30.40 26.66 165.42
N CYS A 606 30.23 27.83 164.83
CA CYS A 606 30.27 28.00 163.36
C CYS A 606 31.56 28.72 162.95
N ARG A 607 32.18 28.31 161.84
CA ARG A 607 33.04 29.18 161.02
C ARG A 607 33.12 28.66 159.58
N ALA A 608 33.24 29.58 158.63
CA ALA A 608 33.27 29.29 157.20
C ALA A 608 34.69 28.94 156.69
N PHE A 609 34.78 28.38 155.49
CA PHE A 609 35.95 28.59 154.61
C PHE A 609 35.56 28.60 153.11
N LEU A 610 36.53 28.93 152.28
CA LEU A 610 36.41 29.58 150.97
C LEU A 610 36.15 28.66 149.74
N THR A 611 35.52 29.28 148.71
CA THR A 611 35.81 29.21 147.25
C THR A 611 35.45 28.01 146.35
N ARG A 612 34.77 28.39 145.23
CA ARG A 612 34.98 28.04 143.80
C ARG A 612 34.53 26.67 143.23
N THR A 613 33.92 26.78 142.03
CA THR A 613 33.84 25.81 140.91
C THR A 613 33.08 24.47 141.14
N SER A 614 32.39 23.87 140.16
CA SER A 614 31.90 24.34 138.84
C SER A 614 30.79 23.39 138.28
N HIS A 615 29.99 23.91 137.34
CA HIS A 615 29.25 23.20 136.27
C HIS A 615 28.24 22.05 136.55
N ARG A 616 26.96 22.38 136.28
CA ARG A 616 25.98 21.66 135.43
C ARG A 616 25.78 20.13 135.55
N ARG A 617 24.64 19.78 136.15
CA ARG A 617 23.57 18.84 135.69
C ARG A 617 23.98 17.56 134.93
N ARG A 618 23.61 16.39 135.49
CA ARG A 618 23.46 15.11 134.78
C ARG A 618 21.98 14.72 134.58
N ARG A 619 21.69 14.17 133.38
CA ARG A 619 20.75 13.05 133.07
C ARG A 619 19.26 13.11 133.50
N ASN A 620 18.36 13.30 132.52
CA ASN A 620 17.43 12.29 131.90
C ASN A 620 16.45 13.07 130.96
N ARG A 621 16.03 12.65 129.75
CA ARG A 621 15.51 11.37 129.17
C ARG A 621 14.14 10.94 129.74
N PRO A 622 13.21 10.33 128.95
CA PRO A 622 13.41 9.65 127.64
C PRO A 622 12.37 9.98 126.52
N LEU A 623 12.50 9.28 125.36
CA LEU A 623 11.48 8.71 124.41
C LEU A 623 10.09 9.38 124.21
N ALA A 624 9.39 9.34 123.05
CA ALA A 624 9.64 9.04 121.61
C ALA A 624 8.35 9.43 120.81
N SER A 625 7.88 8.93 119.64
CA SER A 625 8.29 7.96 118.58
C SER A 625 7.32 8.03 117.37
N LEU A 626 7.83 8.05 116.11
CA LEU A 626 7.11 7.75 114.83
C LEU A 626 5.94 8.74 114.47
N VAL A 627 5.33 8.82 113.27
CA VAL A 627 5.13 7.92 112.11
C VAL A 627 5.06 8.72 110.77
N SER A 628 5.81 8.30 109.73
CA SER A 628 5.59 8.27 108.24
C SER A 628 4.78 9.37 107.47
N LEU A 629 4.69 9.45 106.12
CA LEU A 629 4.96 8.52 105.00
C LEU A 629 5.25 9.30 103.68
N ARG A 630 5.95 8.69 102.71
CA ARG A 630 6.09 9.15 101.31
C ARG A 630 5.15 8.36 100.38
N ARG A 631 4.47 9.04 99.43
CA ARG A 631 4.04 8.58 98.08
C ARG A 631 3.72 9.85 97.27
N VAL A 632 4.18 10.08 96.04
CA VAL A 632 4.20 9.25 94.81
C VAL A 632 2.80 8.95 94.30
N TYR A 633 2.41 9.67 93.25
CA TYR A 633 1.54 9.18 92.18
C TYR A 633 2.01 9.78 90.85
N SER A 634 1.73 9.07 89.76
CA SER A 634 2.12 9.41 88.40
C SER A 634 0.89 9.52 87.50
N GLN A 635 0.87 10.52 86.63
CA GLN A 635 0.45 10.42 85.24
C GLN A 635 1.07 11.58 84.44
#